data_AF-A0AAU4LNM6-F1
#
_entry.id   AF-A0AAU4LNM6-F1
#
_cell.length_a   1.000
_cell.length_b   1.000
_cell.length_c   1.000
_cell.angle_alpha   90.00
_cell.angle_beta   90.00
_cell.angle_gamma   90.00
#
_symmetry.space_group_name_H-M   'P 1'
#
loop_
_entity.id
_entity.type
_entity.pdbx_description
1 polymer ?
#
loop_
_entity_poly.entity_id
_entity_poly.type
_entity_poly.pdbx_seq_one_letter_code
_entity_poly.pdbx_strand_id
1 'polypeptide(L)'
;MQPSPEQSPHHAYPDHWEADVVLRDGGTARIRPITTDDAERLVSFYEQVSDESKYYRFFAPYPRLSAKDVHRFTHHDYVDRVGLAVTVGGEFIATVRYDRIDASGRPASAPADEAEVAFLVQDAHQGRGVASALLEHIAAVARERGIRRFAAEVLPANNKMIKVFRDAGYTQHRSFEDGSVHLTLELEPTAESLAVQRAREQRAESRSVQRLIAPGSVAVIGTGRNPGGVGRTVLRNLLAAGFTGRTYAVNSAFGADQTTIDGVPAHRSIGEIRETVDLAVVAVPAERVPEAVVDCGEHGVQGLVVLSAGYAEWGAEGRERQRELVRQARSYGMRIIGPNAFGLINNSDAVRLNASLAPEPPASGRIGLFTQSGAIGIALLSGLYRRGAGLSTFISAGNRADISGNDFLQYWYEDPDTDVALLYLESLGNPRKFTRLARRTAAVKPVVVVKGARHSGSTPPGHAVPVSRIPDATVSALMRQAGVIRVDTVTEMVDAGLLLADQPLPAGPRVAIIGNSESLGLLTYDACLAEGLRPRPPRDLTTAATPQDFRDALAEALADAGCDAVIVTAIPWVGENGQAESGDGEVLAAALRTAAATGPAKPVAVVHVEIGGLAEALAAATSTAAVPRVTRSAPAAPGAAAGPGAAGSSGGPVTQASPASSTAASSSTASAGQERPTGSADPVGRHAPQRPDTDAGPAPTPGRIPAYPAAERAVRALAEAVKYAQWRRQAAVPGKVPDFLDDTIDEAGAAARIDALLGPDPDPRGRPLGHDEARELLGRYGITVRPTLPAPDADAAVAAAARLGYPVALKTTAPHLRHRADLGGVRLDLADEDALRRAYGELTDLLGKPTELQPVVQSMAPRGVDTVVRATIDPAAGAVLSFGLAGAPSELLGDTAHRLVPATDRDAAELIRSIRAAPVLFGWRGSAPVDTAALEELLLRVSRLVDDHPEVVSVALEPVVVATQSLTVLGASVRLAPPPARTDLGPRRLPNY
;
A
#
# COMPACT_ATOMS: atom_id res chain seq x y z
N MET A 1 33.60 -44.62 21.34
CA MET A 1 33.41 -43.77 22.53
C MET A 1 32.40 -42.70 22.14
N GLN A 2 31.19 -42.74 22.68
CA GLN A 2 30.17 -41.71 22.42
C GLN A 2 30.47 -40.47 23.29
N PRO A 3 30.26 -39.24 22.79
CA PRO A 3 30.28 -38.06 23.64
C PRO A 3 29.05 -38.03 24.56
N SER A 4 29.19 -37.44 25.75
CA SER A 4 28.09 -37.31 26.72
C SER A 4 27.05 -36.26 26.27
N PRO A 5 25.77 -36.36 26.68
CA PRO A 5 24.70 -35.48 26.15
C PRO A 5 24.74 -34.01 26.60
N GLU A 6 25.53 -33.65 27.61
CA GLU A 6 25.34 -32.43 28.41
C GLU A 6 26.11 -31.18 27.91
N GLN A 7 26.63 -31.17 26.68
CA GLN A 7 27.41 -30.03 26.14
C GLN A 7 27.02 -29.64 24.70
N SER A 8 25.72 -29.64 24.39
CA SER A 8 25.21 -28.77 23.31
C SER A 8 24.88 -27.40 23.92
N PRO A 9 25.41 -26.28 23.40
CA PRO A 9 24.91 -24.97 23.81
C PRO A 9 23.45 -24.85 23.39
N HIS A 10 22.55 -24.55 24.33
CA HIS A 10 21.16 -24.25 24.01
C HIS A 10 21.09 -22.90 23.30
N HIS A 11 21.16 -22.93 21.97
CA HIS A 11 20.90 -21.77 21.13
C HIS A 11 19.49 -21.25 21.43
N ALA A 12 19.39 -19.96 21.78
CA ALA A 12 18.13 -19.34 22.14
C ALA A 12 17.11 -19.44 20.99
N TYR A 13 15.85 -19.70 21.33
CA TYR A 13 14.78 -19.81 20.35
C TYR A 13 14.60 -18.47 19.61
N PRO A 14 14.71 -18.43 18.27
CA PRO A 14 14.59 -17.19 17.51
C PRO A 14 13.10 -16.84 17.31
N ASP A 15 12.50 -16.22 18.32
CA ASP A 15 11.10 -15.78 18.31
C ASP A 15 10.80 -14.77 17.18
N HIS A 16 11.80 -13.97 16.80
CA HIS A 16 11.74 -13.06 15.66
C HIS A 16 11.58 -13.81 14.31
N TRP A 17 11.84 -15.11 14.24
CA TRP A 17 11.53 -15.91 13.04
C TRP A 17 10.06 -16.36 12.99
N GLU A 18 9.22 -16.01 13.96
CA GLU A 18 7.78 -16.26 13.88
C GLU A 18 7.01 -15.23 13.03
N ALA A 19 6.00 -15.70 12.33
CA ALA A 19 5.38 -14.99 11.22
C ALA A 19 3.97 -15.51 10.88
N ASP A 20 2.96 -14.65 10.68
CA ASP A 20 1.69 -15.07 10.08
C ASP A 20 1.66 -14.76 8.58
N VAL A 21 1.52 -15.78 7.74
CA VAL A 21 1.40 -15.61 6.28
C VAL A 21 -0.06 -15.63 5.85
N VAL A 22 -0.39 -14.82 4.84
CA VAL A 22 -1.64 -14.95 4.09
C VAL A 22 -1.36 -15.85 2.89
N LEU A 23 -2.08 -16.97 2.81
CA LEU A 23 -1.94 -17.98 1.77
C LEU A 23 -2.68 -17.56 0.49
N ARG A 24 -2.34 -18.21 -0.64
CA ARG A 24 -2.90 -17.90 -1.98
C ARG A 24 -4.42 -18.08 -2.07
N ASP A 25 -4.99 -18.92 -1.20
CA ASP A 25 -6.42 -19.13 -1.10
C ASP A 25 -7.15 -18.05 -0.28
N GLY A 26 -6.42 -17.23 0.48
CA GLY A 26 -6.92 -16.16 1.34
C GLY A 26 -6.96 -16.48 2.84
N GLY A 27 -6.64 -17.71 3.27
CA GLY A 27 -6.53 -18.05 4.69
C GLY A 27 -5.18 -17.65 5.29
N THR A 28 -5.03 -17.72 6.62
CA THR A 28 -3.72 -17.58 7.28
C THR A 28 -3.07 -18.93 7.63
N ALA A 29 -1.77 -18.89 7.90
CA ALA A 29 -1.03 -19.92 8.61
C ALA A 29 0.14 -19.30 9.40
N ARG A 30 0.57 -19.93 10.50
CA ARG A 30 1.76 -19.52 11.26
C ARG A 30 2.99 -20.18 10.65
N ILE A 31 4.07 -19.44 10.45
CA ILE A 31 5.43 -19.98 10.24
C ILE A 31 6.21 -19.76 11.54
N ARG A 32 6.91 -20.78 12.03
CA ARG A 32 7.82 -20.68 13.18
C ARG A 32 8.98 -21.70 13.10
N PRO A 33 10.06 -21.52 13.86
CA PRO A 33 11.07 -22.56 14.04
C PRO A 33 10.49 -23.87 14.61
N ILE A 34 11.08 -25.00 14.22
CA ILE A 34 10.77 -26.34 14.75
C ILE A 34 11.59 -26.57 16.01
N THR A 35 10.92 -26.94 17.12
CA THR A 35 11.58 -27.26 18.40
C THR A 35 11.69 -28.78 18.62
N THR A 36 12.41 -29.17 19.67
CA THR A 36 12.48 -30.56 20.16
C THR A 36 11.10 -31.18 20.41
N ASP A 37 10.15 -30.36 20.82
CA ASP A 37 8.83 -30.77 21.32
C ASP A 37 7.83 -31.03 20.18
N ASP A 38 8.23 -30.73 18.93
CA ASP A 38 7.44 -31.00 17.73
C ASP A 38 7.58 -32.44 17.22
N ALA A 39 8.28 -33.33 17.94
CA ALA A 39 8.52 -34.71 17.52
C ALA A 39 7.22 -35.46 17.16
N GLU A 40 6.16 -35.32 17.98
CA GLU A 40 4.85 -35.95 17.72
C GLU A 40 4.10 -35.27 16.57
N ARG A 41 4.12 -33.93 16.50
CA ARG A 41 3.51 -33.17 15.38
C ARG A 41 4.13 -33.51 14.04
N LEU A 42 5.46 -33.65 14.01
CA LEU A 42 6.21 -34.05 12.81
C LEU A 42 5.82 -35.45 12.35
N VAL A 43 5.63 -36.40 13.26
CA VAL A 43 5.17 -37.76 12.93
C VAL A 43 3.71 -37.75 12.45
N SER A 44 2.80 -37.06 13.15
CA SER A 44 1.39 -36.85 12.74
C SER A 44 1.29 -36.33 11.32
N PHE A 45 2.01 -35.23 11.01
CA PHE A 45 2.12 -34.67 9.67
C PHE A 45 2.68 -35.68 8.65
N TYR A 46 3.75 -36.40 9.00
CA TYR A 46 4.38 -37.35 8.09
C TYR A 46 3.46 -38.51 7.70
N GLU A 47 2.64 -39.01 8.63
CA GLU A 47 1.66 -40.06 8.32
C GLU A 47 0.56 -39.56 7.37
N GLN A 48 0.22 -38.26 7.41
CA GLN A 48 -0.77 -37.62 6.55
C GLN A 48 -0.24 -37.19 5.15
N VAL A 49 1.06 -37.31 4.88
CA VAL A 49 1.65 -37.02 3.55
C VAL A 49 1.59 -38.26 2.65
N SER A 50 1.29 -38.08 1.37
CA SER A 50 1.21 -39.18 0.39
C SER A 50 2.57 -39.86 0.14
N ASP A 51 2.55 -41.14 -0.23
CA ASP A 51 3.78 -41.88 -0.57
C ASP A 51 4.47 -41.34 -1.84
N GLU A 52 3.72 -40.68 -2.74
CA GLU A 52 4.29 -39.92 -3.86
C GLU A 52 5.08 -38.70 -3.36
N SER A 53 4.49 -37.89 -2.49
CA SER A 53 5.16 -36.71 -1.89
C SER A 53 6.35 -37.10 -0.99
N LYS A 54 6.29 -38.25 -0.32
CA LYS A 54 7.45 -38.85 0.39
C LYS A 54 8.54 -39.29 -0.59
N TYR A 55 8.20 -40.05 -1.63
CA TYR A 55 9.16 -40.51 -2.64
C TYR A 55 9.88 -39.35 -3.32
N TYR A 56 9.17 -38.28 -3.69
CA TYR A 56 9.78 -37.08 -4.26
C TYR A 56 10.68 -36.29 -3.29
N ARG A 57 10.56 -36.47 -1.96
CA ARG A 57 11.42 -35.81 -0.96
C ARG A 57 12.65 -36.63 -0.60
N PHE A 58 12.56 -37.95 -0.56
CA PHE A 58 13.64 -38.84 -0.10
C PHE A 58 14.28 -39.70 -1.21
N PHE A 59 13.76 -39.58 -2.44
CA PHE A 59 14.18 -40.31 -3.65
C PHE A 59 14.09 -41.85 -3.56
N ALA A 60 13.52 -42.36 -2.47
CA ALA A 60 13.33 -43.77 -2.15
C ALA A 60 12.00 -43.97 -1.40
N PRO A 61 11.44 -45.19 -1.35
CA PRO A 61 10.26 -45.49 -0.54
C PRO A 61 10.54 -45.26 0.96
N TYR A 62 9.96 -44.20 1.53
CA TYR A 62 10.21 -43.77 2.92
C TYR A 62 8.89 -43.71 3.72
N PRO A 63 8.27 -44.87 4.05
CA PRO A 63 6.89 -44.92 4.54
C PRO A 63 6.70 -44.33 5.94
N ARG A 64 7.75 -44.34 6.77
CA ARG A 64 7.78 -43.79 8.15
C ARG A 64 9.14 -43.18 8.45
N LEU A 65 9.17 -42.18 9.34
CA LEU A 65 10.42 -41.67 9.92
C LEU A 65 10.98 -42.65 10.95
N SER A 66 12.30 -42.83 10.99
CA SER A 66 12.96 -43.49 12.12
C SER A 66 13.13 -42.51 13.30
N ALA A 67 13.35 -43.03 14.51
CA ALA A 67 13.63 -42.18 15.67
C ALA A 67 14.87 -41.27 15.46
N LYS A 68 15.84 -41.71 14.64
CA LYS A 68 17.02 -40.91 14.24
C LYS A 68 16.63 -39.76 13.32
N ASP A 69 15.66 -39.96 12.43
CA ASP A 69 15.18 -38.93 11.51
C ASP A 69 14.35 -37.90 12.26
N VAL A 70 13.41 -38.34 13.13
CA VAL A 70 12.63 -37.45 13.99
C VAL A 70 13.56 -36.57 14.82
N HIS A 71 14.58 -37.14 15.47
CA HIS A 71 15.59 -36.37 16.19
C HIS A 71 16.35 -35.39 15.28
N ARG A 72 16.87 -35.81 14.11
CA ARG A 72 17.57 -34.91 13.16
C ARG A 72 16.68 -33.77 12.66
N PHE A 73 15.37 -33.99 12.55
CA PHE A 73 14.40 -33.06 11.98
C PHE A 73 13.67 -32.20 13.03
N THR A 74 13.96 -32.37 14.32
CA THR A 74 13.52 -31.45 15.40
C THR A 74 14.68 -30.76 16.11
N HIS A 75 15.86 -31.38 16.16
CA HIS A 75 17.03 -30.83 16.83
C HIS A 75 17.85 -29.99 15.83
N HIS A 76 17.70 -28.67 15.95
CA HIS A 76 18.31 -27.64 15.14
C HIS A 76 19.17 -26.72 16.02
N ASP A 77 20.28 -26.22 15.48
CA ASP A 77 21.17 -25.25 16.14
C ASP A 77 20.79 -23.79 15.83
N TYR A 78 19.90 -23.57 14.86
CA TYR A 78 19.45 -22.25 14.38
C TYR A 78 20.59 -21.39 13.78
N VAL A 79 21.69 -21.99 13.32
CA VAL A 79 22.85 -21.31 12.71
C VAL A 79 23.27 -21.97 11.40
N ASP A 80 23.66 -23.25 11.47
CA ASP A 80 24.09 -24.08 10.34
C ASP A 80 22.99 -25.07 9.93
N ARG A 81 22.11 -25.43 10.86
CA ARG A 81 20.94 -26.27 10.62
C ARG A 81 19.69 -25.57 11.15
N VAL A 82 18.80 -25.19 10.23
CA VAL A 82 17.53 -24.52 10.54
C VAL A 82 16.37 -25.34 10.00
N GLY A 83 15.34 -25.57 10.82
CA GLY A 83 14.05 -26.10 10.40
C GLY A 83 12.92 -25.17 10.81
N LEU A 84 12.01 -24.90 9.88
CA LEU A 84 10.79 -24.10 10.07
C LEU A 84 9.56 -24.92 9.68
N ALA A 85 8.48 -24.81 10.45
CA ALA A 85 7.19 -25.42 10.16
C ALA A 85 6.14 -24.37 9.84
N VAL A 86 5.16 -24.75 9.00
CA VAL A 86 3.91 -24.03 8.83
C VAL A 86 2.82 -24.76 9.58
N THR A 87 2.05 -24.05 10.41
CA THR A 87 0.96 -24.64 11.18
C THR A 87 -0.39 -23.95 10.96
N VAL A 88 -1.45 -24.75 11.07
CA VAL A 88 -2.87 -24.35 11.11
C VAL A 88 -3.55 -25.24 12.15
N GLY A 89 -4.35 -24.66 13.05
CA GLY A 89 -4.89 -25.36 14.24
C GLY A 89 -3.82 -25.82 15.25
N GLY A 90 -2.56 -25.39 15.08
CA GLY A 90 -1.40 -25.92 15.81
C GLY A 90 -0.72 -27.12 15.13
N GLU A 91 -1.42 -27.81 14.22
CA GLU A 91 -0.90 -28.95 13.47
C GLU A 91 0.02 -28.53 12.32
N PHE A 92 1.01 -29.38 12.02
CA PHE A 92 1.97 -29.18 10.93
C PHE A 92 1.33 -29.45 9.56
N ILE A 93 1.35 -28.47 8.66
CA ILE A 93 0.85 -28.61 7.27
C ILE A 93 1.98 -28.60 6.23
N ALA A 94 3.16 -28.13 6.62
CA ALA A 94 4.39 -28.17 5.83
C ALA A 94 5.62 -27.95 6.72
N THR A 95 6.78 -28.40 6.25
CA THR A 95 8.08 -28.10 6.84
C THR A 95 9.10 -27.73 5.76
N VAL A 96 10.08 -26.88 6.11
CA VAL A 96 11.31 -26.65 5.34
C VAL A 96 12.49 -26.71 6.28
N ARG A 97 13.63 -27.18 5.78
CA ARG A 97 14.92 -27.08 6.47
C ARG A 97 16.02 -26.69 5.49
N TYR A 98 17.08 -26.09 6.02
CA TYR A 98 18.39 -26.12 5.39
C TYR A 98 19.43 -26.75 6.33
N ASP A 99 20.41 -27.43 5.73
CA ASP A 99 21.67 -27.79 6.38
C ASP A 99 22.80 -27.10 5.57
N ARG A 100 23.68 -26.31 6.20
CA ARG A 100 24.79 -25.60 5.52
C ARG A 100 25.82 -26.61 4.97
N ILE A 101 26.32 -26.36 3.76
CA ILE A 101 27.23 -27.28 3.05
C ILE A 101 28.53 -26.60 2.58
N ASP A 102 29.59 -27.39 2.41
CA ASP A 102 30.76 -27.02 1.63
C ASP A 102 30.55 -27.26 0.13
N ALA A 103 31.51 -26.83 -0.69
CA ALA A 103 31.51 -27.01 -2.15
C ALA A 103 31.62 -28.50 -2.62
N SER A 104 31.57 -29.47 -1.70
CA SER A 104 31.45 -30.90 -1.96
C SER A 104 30.16 -31.52 -1.42
N GLY A 105 29.18 -30.68 -1.02
CA GLY A 105 27.88 -31.10 -0.50
C GLY A 105 27.91 -31.64 0.93
N ARG A 106 29.00 -31.41 1.69
CA ARG A 106 29.15 -31.96 3.05
C ARG A 106 28.75 -30.94 4.11
N PRO A 107 28.16 -31.35 5.24
CA PRO A 107 27.80 -30.44 6.33
C PRO A 107 28.98 -29.58 6.79
N ALA A 108 28.77 -28.27 6.81
CA ALA A 108 29.80 -27.27 7.10
C ALA A 108 29.28 -26.15 8.02
N SER A 109 30.20 -25.32 8.51
CA SER A 109 29.92 -24.10 9.26
C SER A 109 30.42 -22.86 8.49
N ALA A 110 30.16 -21.66 9.01
CA ALA A 110 30.79 -20.44 8.49
C ALA A 110 32.33 -20.61 8.42
N PRO A 111 33.00 -20.13 7.35
CA PRO A 111 32.54 -19.12 6.39
C PRO A 111 31.85 -19.65 5.12
N ALA A 112 31.45 -20.92 5.05
CA ALA A 112 30.69 -21.42 3.89
C ALA A 112 29.34 -20.68 3.76
N ASP A 113 29.00 -20.22 2.55
CA ASP A 113 27.81 -19.39 2.27
C ASP A 113 26.73 -20.10 1.45
N GLU A 114 26.73 -21.44 1.45
CA GLU A 114 25.80 -22.28 0.72
C GLU A 114 25.10 -23.31 1.63
N ALA A 115 23.85 -23.65 1.34
CA ALA A 115 23.09 -24.66 2.09
C ALA A 115 22.18 -25.52 1.20
N GLU A 116 22.05 -26.81 1.53
CA GLU A 116 21.04 -27.70 0.94
C GLU A 116 19.67 -27.32 1.53
N VAL A 117 18.73 -26.83 0.70
CA VAL A 117 17.36 -26.50 1.13
C VAL A 117 16.36 -27.55 0.66
N ALA A 118 15.48 -28.00 1.56
CA ALA A 118 14.48 -28.99 1.23
C ALA A 118 13.22 -28.91 2.11
N PHE A 119 12.06 -29.15 1.49
CA PHE A 119 10.74 -28.96 2.08
C PHE A 119 9.75 -30.08 1.75
N LEU A 120 8.74 -30.22 2.60
CA LEU A 120 7.63 -31.17 2.46
C LEU A 120 6.32 -30.43 2.73
N VAL A 121 5.28 -30.68 1.92
CA VAL A 121 3.97 -30.03 2.04
C VAL A 121 2.89 -31.09 1.91
N GLN A 122 2.00 -31.16 2.92
CA GLN A 122 0.87 -32.08 2.93
C GLN A 122 0.00 -31.88 1.69
N ASP A 123 -0.43 -32.98 1.07
CA ASP A 123 -1.07 -32.96 -0.25
C ASP A 123 -2.36 -32.12 -0.28
N ALA A 124 -3.15 -32.15 0.80
CA ALA A 124 -4.33 -31.31 1.00
C ALA A 124 -4.04 -29.79 1.10
N HIS A 125 -2.78 -29.41 1.35
CA HIS A 125 -2.32 -28.02 1.47
C HIS A 125 -1.47 -27.55 0.26
N GLN A 126 -1.23 -28.43 -0.72
CA GLN A 126 -0.58 -28.06 -1.97
C GLN A 126 -1.43 -27.05 -2.78
N GLY A 127 -0.80 -26.27 -3.65
CA GLY A 127 -1.47 -25.21 -4.43
C GLY A 127 -1.84 -23.94 -3.66
N ARG A 128 -2.02 -24.00 -2.33
CA ARG A 128 -2.31 -22.86 -1.43
C ARG A 128 -1.14 -21.86 -1.27
N GLY A 129 0.00 -22.09 -1.92
CA GLY A 129 1.17 -21.19 -1.90
C GLY A 129 2.13 -21.40 -0.72
N VAL A 130 1.85 -22.36 0.17
CA VAL A 130 2.63 -22.66 1.39
C VAL A 130 4.12 -22.83 1.09
N ALA A 131 4.48 -23.56 0.03
CA ALA A 131 5.88 -23.76 -0.37
C ALA A 131 6.61 -22.45 -0.71
N SER A 132 5.97 -21.52 -1.43
CA SER A 132 6.57 -20.22 -1.76
C SER A 132 6.73 -19.35 -0.53
N ALA A 133 5.75 -19.36 0.38
CA ALA A 133 5.82 -18.63 1.65
C ALA A 133 6.93 -19.16 2.57
N LEU A 134 7.10 -20.48 2.65
CA LEU A 134 8.24 -21.11 3.32
C LEU A 134 9.57 -20.71 2.67
N LEU A 135 9.65 -20.71 1.34
CA LEU A 135 10.89 -20.47 0.61
C LEU A 135 11.36 -19.01 0.72
N GLU A 136 10.44 -18.05 0.71
CA GLU A 136 10.72 -16.64 1.01
C GLU A 136 11.23 -16.46 2.45
N HIS A 137 10.59 -17.14 3.42
CA HIS A 137 10.89 -16.96 4.84
C HIS A 137 12.20 -17.66 5.26
N ILE A 138 12.45 -18.89 4.80
CA ILE A 138 13.73 -19.59 5.04
C ILE A 138 14.89 -18.90 4.34
N ALA A 139 14.70 -18.29 3.16
CA ALA A 139 15.73 -17.48 2.51
C ALA A 139 16.07 -16.22 3.32
N ALA A 140 15.07 -15.54 3.89
CA ALA A 140 15.31 -14.40 4.78
C ALA A 140 16.12 -14.81 6.03
N VAL A 141 15.77 -15.94 6.63
CA VAL A 141 16.47 -16.55 7.77
C VAL A 141 17.91 -16.96 7.43
N ALA A 142 18.12 -17.58 6.27
CA ALA A 142 19.44 -18.05 5.86
C ALA A 142 20.43 -16.89 5.60
N ARG A 143 19.96 -15.76 5.05
CA ARG A 143 20.77 -14.52 4.94
C ARG A 143 21.18 -13.96 6.30
N GLU A 144 20.31 -14.04 7.32
CA GLU A 144 20.63 -13.69 8.72
C GLU A 144 21.70 -14.64 9.33
N ARG A 145 22.07 -15.72 8.63
CA ARG A 145 23.15 -16.65 8.97
C ARG A 145 24.26 -16.70 7.90
N GLY A 146 24.35 -15.67 7.07
CA GLY A 146 25.42 -15.49 6.08
C GLY A 146 25.39 -16.44 4.89
N ILE A 147 24.25 -17.11 4.64
CA ILE A 147 24.04 -17.89 3.41
C ILE A 147 23.73 -16.93 2.26
N ARG A 148 24.48 -17.05 1.16
CA ARG A 148 24.20 -16.40 -0.12
C ARG A 148 23.48 -17.30 -1.10
N ARG A 149 23.69 -18.62 -1.05
CA ARG A 149 23.10 -19.58 -1.99
C ARG A 149 22.33 -20.72 -1.33
N PHE A 150 21.22 -21.09 -1.95
CA PHE A 150 20.61 -22.40 -1.73
C PHE A 150 20.89 -23.33 -2.92
N ALA A 151 21.28 -24.56 -2.61
CA ALA A 151 21.28 -25.71 -3.51
C ALA A 151 20.06 -26.59 -3.20
N ALA A 152 19.45 -27.19 -4.22
CA ALA A 152 18.36 -28.14 -4.06
C ALA A 152 18.36 -29.20 -5.16
N GLU A 153 18.14 -30.46 -4.79
CA GLU A 153 17.93 -31.56 -5.72
C GLU A 153 16.44 -31.89 -5.84
N VAL A 154 15.98 -32.17 -7.07
CA VAL A 154 14.58 -32.50 -7.37
C VAL A 154 14.53 -33.58 -8.45
N LEU A 155 13.76 -34.65 -8.26
CA LEU A 155 13.54 -35.63 -9.32
C LEU A 155 12.86 -34.99 -10.55
N PRO A 156 13.28 -35.30 -11.80
CA PRO A 156 12.73 -34.70 -13.02
C PRO A 156 11.20 -34.79 -13.17
N ALA A 157 10.58 -35.81 -12.57
CA ALA A 157 9.13 -35.99 -12.56
C ALA A 157 8.38 -34.92 -11.75
N ASN A 158 9.02 -34.32 -10.73
CA ASN A 158 8.39 -33.40 -9.79
C ASN A 158 8.28 -31.96 -10.34
N ASN A 159 7.49 -31.84 -11.40
CA ASN A 159 7.15 -30.59 -12.07
C ASN A 159 6.50 -29.55 -11.14
N LYS A 160 5.85 -29.98 -10.04
CA LYS A 160 5.30 -29.08 -9.00
C LYS A 160 6.42 -28.28 -8.32
N MET A 161 7.46 -28.96 -7.82
CA MET A 161 8.57 -28.32 -7.11
C MET A 161 9.45 -27.50 -8.05
N ILE A 162 9.78 -28.03 -9.23
CA ILE A 162 10.53 -27.31 -10.28
C ILE A 162 9.82 -25.99 -10.64
N LYS A 163 8.48 -25.99 -10.68
CA LYS A 163 7.69 -24.76 -10.87
C LYS A 163 7.82 -23.81 -9.67
N VAL A 164 7.72 -24.28 -8.43
CA VAL A 164 7.88 -23.42 -7.23
C VAL A 164 9.25 -22.74 -7.21
N PHE A 165 10.31 -23.48 -7.51
CA PHE A 165 11.67 -22.96 -7.59
C PHE A 165 11.82 -21.89 -8.70
N ARG A 166 11.39 -22.20 -9.93
CA ARG A 166 11.42 -21.21 -11.03
C ARG A 166 10.58 -19.97 -10.72
N ASP A 167 9.39 -20.16 -10.16
CA ASP A 167 8.51 -19.06 -9.74
C ASP A 167 9.07 -18.26 -8.53
N ALA A 168 10.15 -18.72 -7.90
CA ALA A 168 10.91 -18.02 -6.86
C ALA A 168 12.25 -17.42 -7.35
N GLY A 169 12.58 -17.55 -8.64
CA GLY A 169 13.78 -16.96 -9.25
C GLY A 169 15.00 -17.88 -9.34
N TYR A 170 14.86 -19.19 -9.12
CA TYR A 170 15.98 -20.15 -9.19
C TYR A 170 16.55 -20.26 -10.61
N THR A 171 17.87 -20.18 -10.74
CA THR A 171 18.58 -20.33 -12.02
C THR A 171 18.82 -21.82 -12.28
N GLN A 172 18.18 -22.37 -13.31
CA GLN A 172 18.24 -23.81 -13.57
C GLN A 172 19.54 -24.22 -14.30
N HIS A 173 20.57 -24.60 -13.54
CA HIS A 173 21.74 -25.32 -14.03
C HIS A 173 21.45 -26.83 -14.13
N ARG A 174 20.99 -27.31 -15.30
CA ARG A 174 20.78 -28.75 -15.52
C ARG A 174 22.09 -29.50 -15.72
N SER A 175 22.69 -29.99 -14.63
CA SER A 175 23.33 -31.30 -14.69
C SER A 175 22.24 -32.38 -14.84
N PHE A 176 22.58 -33.48 -15.51
CA PHE A 176 21.78 -34.71 -15.59
C PHE A 176 22.57 -35.89 -15.01
N GLU A 177 23.45 -35.59 -14.04
CA GLU A 177 24.21 -36.59 -13.30
C GLU A 177 23.28 -37.26 -12.28
N ASP A 178 23.43 -38.58 -12.11
CA ASP A 178 22.68 -39.45 -11.20
C ASP A 178 21.13 -39.37 -11.21
N GLY A 179 20.54 -38.74 -12.23
CA GLY A 179 19.11 -38.79 -12.52
C GLY A 179 18.22 -37.84 -11.71
N SER A 180 18.81 -36.99 -10.86
CA SER A 180 18.13 -35.84 -10.25
C SER A 180 18.22 -34.60 -11.17
N VAL A 181 17.63 -33.49 -10.74
CA VAL A 181 17.85 -32.15 -11.30
C VAL A 181 18.36 -31.27 -10.18
N HIS A 182 19.61 -30.81 -10.29
CA HIS A 182 20.17 -29.82 -9.39
C HIS A 182 19.65 -28.42 -9.73
N LEU A 183 19.42 -27.59 -8.71
CA LEU A 183 18.88 -26.23 -8.82
C LEU A 183 19.57 -25.31 -7.81
N THR A 184 19.92 -24.09 -8.23
CA THR A 184 20.53 -23.08 -7.35
C THR A 184 19.73 -21.77 -7.32
N LEU A 185 19.80 -21.05 -6.19
CA LEU A 185 19.28 -19.70 -6.01
C LEU A 185 20.30 -18.83 -5.27
N GLU A 186 20.62 -17.67 -5.84
CA GLU A 186 21.19 -16.54 -5.12
C GLU A 186 20.10 -15.88 -4.24
N LEU A 187 20.32 -15.76 -2.94
CA LEU A 187 19.31 -15.26 -1.99
C LEU A 187 19.15 -13.72 -2.03
N GLU A 188 19.98 -13.01 -2.77
CA GLU A 188 19.92 -11.56 -2.96
C GLU A 188 18.68 -11.17 -3.81
N PRO A 189 17.79 -10.27 -3.32
CA PRO A 189 16.52 -10.00 -4.00
C PRO A 189 16.68 -9.23 -5.33
N THR A 190 16.55 -9.93 -6.46
CA THR A 190 16.45 -9.28 -7.77
C THR A 190 15.15 -8.47 -7.91
N ALA A 191 15.15 -7.43 -8.75
CA ALA A 191 13.96 -6.63 -9.03
C ALA A 191 12.78 -7.47 -9.57
N GLU A 192 13.06 -8.51 -10.36
CA GLU A 192 12.05 -9.46 -10.83
C GLU A 192 11.49 -10.32 -9.69
N SER A 193 12.34 -10.86 -8.81
CA SER A 193 11.90 -11.65 -7.65
C SER A 193 11.02 -10.82 -6.70
N LEU A 194 11.42 -9.58 -6.41
CA LEU A 194 10.62 -8.62 -5.65
C LEU A 194 9.28 -8.29 -6.33
N ALA A 195 9.24 -8.16 -7.65
CA ALA A 195 8.00 -7.94 -8.40
C ALA A 195 7.05 -9.15 -8.31
N VAL A 196 7.58 -10.37 -8.45
CA VAL A 196 6.79 -11.60 -8.27
C VAL A 196 6.29 -11.74 -6.84
N GLN A 197 7.11 -11.45 -5.83
CA GLN A 197 6.71 -11.46 -4.42
C GLN A 197 5.56 -10.46 -4.15
N ARG A 198 5.71 -9.20 -4.59
CA ARG A 198 4.67 -8.16 -4.45
C ARG A 198 3.36 -8.54 -5.17
N ALA A 199 3.44 -9.31 -6.25
CA ALA A 199 2.27 -9.87 -6.93
C ALA A 199 1.68 -11.11 -6.23
N ARG A 200 2.49 -11.92 -5.52
CA ARG A 200 1.98 -12.98 -4.63
C ARG A 200 1.23 -12.38 -3.45
N GLU A 201 1.85 -11.41 -2.77
CA GLU A 201 1.28 -10.63 -1.68
C GLU A 201 -0.10 -10.05 -2.06
N GLN A 202 -0.17 -9.29 -3.16
CA GLN A 202 -1.40 -8.64 -3.59
C GLN A 202 -2.56 -9.62 -3.81
N ARG A 203 -2.33 -10.74 -4.52
CA ARG A 203 -3.40 -11.71 -4.81
C ARG A 203 -3.86 -12.46 -3.57
N ALA A 204 -2.93 -12.80 -2.67
CA ALA A 204 -3.24 -13.45 -1.40
C ALA A 204 -4.07 -12.53 -0.50
N GLU A 205 -3.66 -11.27 -0.35
CA GLU A 205 -4.37 -10.28 0.49
C GLU A 205 -5.72 -9.87 -0.11
N SER A 206 -5.80 -9.69 -1.44
CA SER A 206 -7.05 -9.45 -2.17
C SER A 206 -8.06 -10.59 -1.96
N ARG A 207 -7.63 -11.86 -2.11
CA ARG A 207 -8.50 -13.03 -1.86
C ARG A 207 -8.88 -13.16 -0.38
N SER A 208 -7.98 -12.82 0.53
CA SER A 208 -8.23 -12.81 1.98
C SER A 208 -9.30 -11.79 2.39
N VAL A 209 -9.32 -10.61 1.76
CA VAL A 209 -10.42 -9.65 1.86
C VAL A 209 -11.70 -10.21 1.23
N GLN A 210 -11.62 -10.76 0.02
CA GLN A 210 -12.79 -11.24 -0.71
C GLN A 210 -13.60 -12.30 0.07
N ARG A 211 -12.94 -13.21 0.79
CA ARG A 211 -13.60 -14.20 1.68
C ARG A 211 -14.51 -13.56 2.74
N LEU A 212 -14.18 -12.36 3.21
CA LEU A 212 -14.93 -11.65 4.25
C LEU A 212 -16.12 -10.85 3.71
N ILE A 213 -16.02 -10.34 2.48
CA ILE A 213 -17.03 -9.46 1.88
C ILE A 213 -17.91 -10.14 0.82
N ALA A 214 -17.54 -11.34 0.37
CA ALA A 214 -18.33 -12.19 -0.53
C ALA A 214 -18.45 -13.65 -0.03
N PRO A 215 -18.94 -13.88 1.21
CA PRO A 215 -19.23 -15.21 1.73
C PRO A 215 -20.46 -15.83 1.06
N GLY A 216 -20.50 -17.16 0.94
CA GLY A 216 -21.71 -17.93 0.59
C GLY A 216 -22.60 -18.28 1.79
N SER A 217 -22.10 -18.11 3.01
CA SER A 217 -22.86 -18.31 4.25
C SER A 217 -22.38 -17.45 5.42
N VAL A 218 -23.34 -16.99 6.24
CA VAL A 218 -23.11 -16.11 7.40
C VAL A 218 -23.82 -16.65 8.64
N ALA A 219 -23.09 -16.81 9.75
CA ALA A 219 -23.68 -17.06 11.06
C ALA A 219 -23.63 -15.79 11.93
N VAL A 220 -24.72 -15.46 12.61
CA VAL A 220 -24.80 -14.31 13.52
C VAL A 220 -24.84 -14.80 14.97
N ILE A 221 -23.69 -14.72 15.65
CA ILE A 221 -23.47 -15.23 17.00
C ILE A 221 -23.83 -14.13 18.01
N GLY A 222 -24.76 -14.43 18.93
CA GLY A 222 -25.34 -13.46 19.86
C GLY A 222 -26.69 -12.90 19.39
N THR A 223 -27.39 -13.57 18.46
CA THR A 223 -28.76 -13.18 18.08
C THR A 223 -29.73 -13.37 19.25
N GLY A 224 -30.22 -12.28 19.83
CA GLY A 224 -31.16 -12.32 20.95
C GLY A 224 -32.55 -12.87 20.58
N ARG A 225 -33.28 -13.44 21.55
CA ARG A 225 -34.70 -13.80 21.35
C ARG A 225 -35.58 -12.57 21.18
N ASN A 226 -35.36 -11.54 22.00
CA ASN A 226 -36.11 -10.27 21.94
C ASN A 226 -35.78 -9.48 20.64
N PRO A 227 -36.67 -8.57 20.17
CA PRO A 227 -36.48 -7.82 18.91
C PRO A 227 -35.33 -6.79 18.88
N GLY A 228 -34.46 -6.73 19.90
CA GLY A 228 -33.39 -5.73 20.02
C GLY A 228 -32.06 -6.35 20.46
N GLY A 229 -30.99 -5.57 20.32
CA GLY A 229 -29.60 -6.00 20.56
C GLY A 229 -28.79 -6.14 19.27
N VAL A 230 -27.46 -6.08 19.38
CA VAL A 230 -26.50 -5.97 18.27
C VAL A 230 -26.71 -7.09 17.23
N GLY A 231 -26.60 -8.35 17.63
CA GLY A 231 -26.78 -9.49 16.72
C GLY A 231 -28.18 -9.60 16.11
N ARG A 232 -29.22 -9.08 16.80
CA ARG A 232 -30.59 -9.05 16.26
C ARG A 232 -30.75 -8.01 15.16
N THR A 233 -30.08 -6.88 15.30
CA THR A 233 -30.05 -5.80 14.31
C THR A 233 -29.32 -6.26 13.05
N VAL A 234 -28.13 -6.85 13.18
CA VAL A 234 -27.36 -7.32 12.02
C VAL A 234 -28.07 -8.43 11.26
N LEU A 235 -28.71 -9.38 11.94
CA LEU A 235 -29.53 -10.41 11.27
C LEU A 235 -30.66 -9.78 10.43
N ARG A 236 -31.33 -8.75 10.93
CA ARG A 236 -32.38 -8.03 10.18
C ARG A 236 -31.82 -7.25 9.00
N ASN A 237 -30.66 -6.61 9.17
CA ASN A 237 -29.98 -5.88 8.12
C ASN A 237 -29.52 -6.80 6.97
N LEU A 238 -29.00 -8.00 7.28
CA LEU A 238 -28.68 -9.04 6.30
C LEU A 238 -29.90 -9.48 5.49
N LEU A 239 -31.03 -9.72 6.16
CA LEU A 239 -32.28 -10.14 5.52
C LEU A 239 -32.92 -9.01 4.69
N ALA A 240 -32.90 -7.78 5.20
CA ALA A 240 -33.44 -6.60 4.50
C ALA A 240 -32.64 -6.21 3.25
N ALA A 241 -31.32 -6.46 3.24
CA ALA A 241 -30.49 -6.30 2.05
C ALA A 241 -30.75 -7.38 0.98
N GLY A 242 -31.37 -8.50 1.35
CA GLY A 242 -31.60 -9.62 0.45
C GLY A 242 -30.31 -10.39 0.11
N PHE A 243 -29.49 -10.67 1.14
CA PHE A 243 -28.25 -11.45 1.01
C PHE A 243 -28.48 -12.78 0.27
N THR A 244 -27.62 -13.07 -0.71
CA THR A 244 -27.80 -14.20 -1.64
C THR A 244 -27.36 -15.56 -1.08
N GLY A 245 -26.57 -15.56 0.00
CA GLY A 245 -26.08 -16.77 0.67
C GLY A 245 -27.01 -17.28 1.79
N ARG A 246 -26.54 -18.32 2.51
CA ARG A 246 -27.26 -18.89 3.66
C ARG A 246 -27.01 -18.07 4.93
N THR A 247 -28.06 -17.80 5.72
CA THR A 247 -27.95 -17.08 7.00
C THR A 247 -28.40 -17.95 8.17
N TYR A 248 -27.67 -17.92 9.28
CA TYR A 248 -27.96 -18.69 10.50
C TYR A 248 -27.95 -17.79 11.74
N ALA A 249 -28.88 -18.00 12.66
CA ALA A 249 -28.89 -17.35 13.98
C ALA A 249 -28.25 -18.28 15.02
N VAL A 250 -27.27 -17.80 15.79
CA VAL A 250 -26.58 -18.61 16.81
C VAL A 250 -26.66 -17.95 18.19
N ASN A 251 -27.19 -18.69 19.17
CA ASN A 251 -27.24 -18.27 20.58
C ASN A 251 -27.44 -19.45 21.53
N SER A 252 -26.52 -19.65 22.47
CA SER A 252 -26.59 -20.74 23.46
C SER A 252 -27.79 -20.64 24.42
N ALA A 253 -28.45 -19.48 24.48
CA ALA A 253 -29.67 -19.26 25.24
C ALA A 253 -30.98 -19.58 24.47
N PHE A 254 -30.91 -20.27 23.32
CA PHE A 254 -32.09 -20.84 22.64
C PHE A 254 -32.51 -22.18 23.27
N GLY A 255 -33.83 -22.41 23.34
CA GLY A 255 -34.40 -23.71 23.73
C GLY A 255 -34.29 -24.75 22.62
N ALA A 256 -34.42 -26.03 22.94
CA ALA A 256 -34.35 -27.12 21.96
C ALA A 256 -35.54 -27.12 20.96
N ASP A 257 -36.59 -26.37 21.27
CA ASP A 257 -37.76 -26.07 20.46
C ASP A 257 -37.58 -24.85 19.53
N GLN A 258 -36.66 -23.93 19.87
CA GLN A 258 -36.40 -22.68 19.15
C GLN A 258 -35.54 -22.91 17.89
N THR A 259 -36.11 -23.60 16.89
CA THR A 259 -35.43 -23.99 15.64
C THR A 259 -35.33 -22.89 14.59
N THR A 260 -36.07 -21.77 14.73
CA THR A 260 -35.98 -20.61 13.82
C THR A 260 -36.10 -19.27 14.55
N ILE A 261 -35.53 -18.22 13.95
CA ILE A 261 -35.50 -16.83 14.44
C ILE A 261 -35.57 -15.87 13.23
N ASP A 262 -36.57 -14.99 13.16
CA ASP A 262 -36.92 -14.15 11.98
C ASP A 262 -36.82 -14.89 10.62
N GLY A 263 -37.26 -16.15 10.60
CA GLY A 263 -37.31 -16.99 9.40
C GLY A 263 -36.02 -17.74 9.03
N VAL A 264 -34.88 -17.46 9.69
CA VAL A 264 -33.65 -18.25 9.50
C VAL A 264 -33.54 -19.42 10.50
N PRO A 265 -32.79 -20.49 10.18
CA PRO A 265 -32.43 -21.54 11.13
C PRO A 265 -31.73 -20.97 12.37
N ALA A 266 -32.08 -21.51 13.54
CA ALA A 266 -31.54 -21.10 14.83
C ALA A 266 -30.84 -22.27 15.54
N HIS A 267 -29.61 -22.03 16.00
CA HIS A 267 -28.71 -23.03 16.59
C HIS A 267 -28.11 -22.50 17.92
N ARG A 268 -27.70 -23.40 18.82
CA ARG A 268 -27.15 -23.03 20.14
C ARG A 268 -25.65 -22.78 20.10
N SER A 269 -24.92 -23.52 19.26
CA SER A 269 -23.54 -23.21 18.84
C SER A 269 -23.42 -23.32 17.32
N ILE A 270 -22.30 -22.85 16.76
CA ILE A 270 -22.06 -22.93 15.31
C ILE A 270 -21.86 -24.39 14.86
N GLY A 271 -21.26 -25.25 15.69
CA GLY A 271 -21.05 -26.68 15.41
C GLY A 271 -22.33 -27.55 15.40
N GLU A 272 -23.51 -26.98 15.71
CA GLU A 272 -24.80 -27.64 15.43
C GLU A 272 -25.25 -27.46 13.97
N ILE A 273 -24.60 -26.58 13.20
CA ILE A 273 -24.83 -26.39 11.76
C ILE A 273 -24.09 -27.51 11.00
N ARG A 274 -24.68 -28.02 9.91
CA ARG A 274 -24.07 -29.10 9.10
C ARG A 274 -23.38 -28.60 7.84
N GLU A 275 -23.75 -27.42 7.36
CA GLU A 275 -23.12 -26.79 6.22
C GLU A 275 -21.92 -25.93 6.63
N THR A 276 -21.03 -25.66 5.68
CA THR A 276 -19.95 -24.69 5.87
C THR A 276 -20.51 -23.29 6.15
N VAL A 277 -19.93 -22.62 7.15
CA VAL A 277 -20.16 -21.20 7.45
C VAL A 277 -18.90 -20.43 7.03
N ASP A 278 -19.00 -19.52 6.07
CA ASP A 278 -17.83 -18.79 5.57
C ASP A 278 -17.46 -17.61 6.50
N LEU A 279 -18.45 -16.89 7.00
CA LEU A 279 -18.30 -15.70 7.85
C LEU A 279 -19.10 -15.83 9.14
N ALA A 280 -18.49 -15.54 10.30
CA ALA A 280 -19.21 -15.37 11.56
C ALA A 280 -19.22 -13.91 12.02
N VAL A 281 -20.41 -13.36 12.27
CA VAL A 281 -20.58 -12.06 12.92
C VAL A 281 -20.71 -12.31 14.42
N VAL A 282 -19.76 -11.79 15.21
CA VAL A 282 -19.66 -12.00 16.65
C VAL A 282 -20.18 -10.78 17.39
N ALA A 283 -21.32 -10.95 18.08
CA ALA A 283 -22.06 -9.91 18.80
C ALA A 283 -22.35 -10.30 20.26
N VAL A 284 -21.39 -10.98 20.92
CA VAL A 284 -21.44 -11.40 22.33
C VAL A 284 -20.53 -10.52 23.22
N PRO A 285 -20.66 -10.52 24.55
CA PRO A 285 -19.72 -9.83 25.45
C PRO A 285 -18.27 -10.26 25.23
N ALA A 286 -17.30 -9.36 25.46
CA ALA A 286 -15.88 -9.57 25.13
C ALA A 286 -15.29 -10.84 25.78
N GLU A 287 -15.79 -11.19 26.96
CA GLU A 287 -15.41 -12.34 27.78
C GLU A 287 -15.83 -13.67 27.13
N ARG A 288 -16.85 -13.63 26.26
CA ARG A 288 -17.42 -14.78 25.53
C ARG A 288 -16.91 -14.90 24.10
N VAL A 289 -16.17 -13.91 23.60
CA VAL A 289 -15.58 -13.94 22.25
C VAL A 289 -14.53 -15.05 22.09
N PRO A 290 -13.60 -15.31 23.05
CA PRO A 290 -12.61 -16.39 22.88
C PRO A 290 -13.23 -17.77 22.68
N GLU A 291 -14.32 -18.09 23.38
CA GLU A 291 -15.08 -19.33 23.15
C GLU A 291 -15.69 -19.37 21.74
N ALA A 292 -16.35 -18.28 21.32
CA ALA A 292 -16.88 -18.17 19.96
C ALA A 292 -15.81 -18.28 18.86
N VAL A 293 -14.55 -17.92 19.14
CA VAL A 293 -13.42 -18.08 18.21
C VAL A 293 -12.94 -19.54 18.13
N VAL A 294 -12.98 -20.31 19.23
CA VAL A 294 -12.75 -21.77 19.18
C VAL A 294 -13.84 -22.43 18.35
N ASP A 295 -15.11 -22.21 18.71
CA ASP A 295 -16.29 -22.71 18.02
C ASP A 295 -16.22 -22.46 16.50
N CYS A 296 -15.85 -21.24 16.07
CA CYS A 296 -15.70 -20.91 14.65
C CYS A 296 -14.48 -21.57 14.00
N GLY A 297 -13.37 -21.71 14.73
CA GLY A 297 -12.15 -22.36 14.25
C GLY A 297 -12.33 -23.86 14.01
N GLU A 298 -12.96 -24.56 14.95
CA GLU A 298 -13.31 -25.98 14.84
C GLU A 298 -14.33 -26.24 13.71
N HIS A 299 -15.26 -25.31 13.48
CA HIS A 299 -16.20 -25.37 12.35
C HIS A 299 -15.58 -25.01 10.98
N GLY A 300 -14.32 -24.57 10.95
CA GLY A 300 -13.62 -24.19 9.71
C GLY A 300 -14.13 -22.89 9.08
N VAL A 301 -14.62 -21.94 9.89
CA VAL A 301 -15.01 -20.60 9.43
C VAL A 301 -13.82 -19.90 8.77
N GLN A 302 -14.07 -19.07 7.75
CA GLN A 302 -13.00 -18.39 6.99
C GLN A 302 -12.64 -17.02 7.57
N GLY A 303 -13.56 -16.38 8.29
CA GLY A 303 -13.27 -15.14 9.02
C GLY A 303 -14.41 -14.61 9.89
N LEU A 304 -14.08 -13.56 10.64
CA LEU A 304 -14.86 -13.04 11.76
C LEU A 304 -15.11 -11.52 11.61
N VAL A 305 -16.33 -11.09 11.94
CA VAL A 305 -16.68 -9.68 12.15
C VAL A 305 -16.98 -9.49 13.63
N VAL A 306 -16.01 -8.99 14.40
CA VAL A 306 -16.11 -8.82 15.85
C VAL A 306 -16.62 -7.42 16.17
N LEU A 307 -17.92 -7.33 16.45
CA LEU A 307 -18.60 -6.08 16.78
C LEU A 307 -18.37 -5.66 18.25
N SER A 308 -17.97 -6.61 19.09
CA SER A 308 -17.73 -6.43 20.52
C SER A 308 -16.60 -5.43 20.79
N ALA A 309 -16.88 -4.42 21.61
CA ALA A 309 -15.89 -3.57 22.27
C ALA A 309 -15.37 -4.26 23.56
N GLY A 310 -14.44 -3.62 24.29
CA GLY A 310 -13.76 -4.17 25.46
C GLY A 310 -12.32 -4.63 25.17
N TYR A 311 -11.64 -3.98 24.23
CA TYR A 311 -10.32 -4.36 23.70
C TYR A 311 -9.31 -3.21 23.82
N ALA A 312 -8.44 -2.99 22.83
CA ALA A 312 -7.32 -2.06 22.92
C ALA A 312 -7.69 -0.60 23.24
N GLU A 313 -8.96 -0.22 23.06
CA GLU A 313 -9.53 1.08 23.44
C GLU A 313 -9.75 1.23 24.95
N TRP A 314 -9.66 0.14 25.73
CA TRP A 314 -9.68 0.12 27.20
C TRP A 314 -8.26 0.06 27.81
N GLY A 315 -7.20 0.24 27.03
CA GLY A 315 -5.83 0.44 27.54
C GLY A 315 -4.93 -0.79 27.46
N ALA A 316 -4.21 -1.11 28.55
CA ALA A 316 -3.15 -2.13 28.54
C ALA A 316 -3.70 -3.57 28.48
N GLU A 317 -4.59 -3.95 29.39
CA GLU A 317 -5.18 -5.29 29.44
C GLU A 317 -5.95 -5.63 28.16
N GLY A 318 -6.80 -4.70 27.70
CA GLY A 318 -7.56 -4.86 26.47
C GLY A 318 -6.69 -4.93 25.20
N ARG A 319 -5.45 -4.40 25.23
CA ARG A 319 -4.46 -4.64 24.16
C ARG A 319 -3.95 -6.08 24.17
N GLU A 320 -3.69 -6.69 25.33
CA GLU A 320 -3.33 -8.12 25.38
C GLU A 320 -4.50 -9.01 24.94
N ARG A 321 -5.71 -8.72 25.43
CA ARG A 321 -6.95 -9.38 25.00
C ARG A 321 -7.16 -9.32 23.48
N GLN A 322 -6.73 -8.23 22.83
CA GLN A 322 -6.75 -8.08 21.38
C GLN A 322 -5.62 -8.84 20.66
N ARG A 323 -4.43 -8.95 21.26
CA ARG A 323 -3.33 -9.78 20.74
C ARG A 323 -3.74 -11.26 20.72
N GLU A 324 -4.31 -11.75 21.82
CA GLU A 324 -4.78 -13.13 21.93
C GLU A 324 -5.91 -13.41 20.92
N LEU A 325 -6.92 -12.53 20.82
CA LEU A 325 -7.98 -12.65 19.80
C LEU A 325 -7.42 -12.84 18.38
N VAL A 326 -6.40 -12.06 17.98
CA VAL A 326 -5.79 -12.20 16.64
C VAL A 326 -4.92 -13.45 16.54
N ARG A 327 -4.13 -13.78 17.57
CA ARG A 327 -3.30 -14.99 17.65
C ARG A 327 -4.16 -16.26 17.51
N GLN A 328 -5.24 -16.33 18.27
CA GLN A 328 -6.21 -17.43 18.31
C GLN A 328 -6.96 -17.58 16.97
N ALA A 329 -7.46 -16.49 16.38
CA ALA A 329 -8.15 -16.59 15.10
C ALA A 329 -7.21 -16.97 13.94
N ARG A 330 -6.01 -16.36 13.88
CA ARG A 330 -5.04 -16.64 12.81
C ARG A 330 -4.49 -18.06 12.86
N SER A 331 -4.41 -18.70 14.03
CA SER A 331 -3.96 -20.09 14.15
C SER A 331 -4.94 -21.05 13.44
N TYR A 332 -6.25 -20.85 13.56
CA TYR A 332 -7.27 -21.57 12.78
C TYR A 332 -7.35 -21.16 11.30
N GLY A 333 -6.53 -20.20 10.85
CA GLY A 333 -6.53 -19.71 9.47
C GLY A 333 -7.52 -18.56 9.20
N MET A 334 -8.21 -18.06 10.23
CA MET A 334 -9.24 -17.02 10.12
C MET A 334 -8.66 -15.60 10.04
N ARG A 335 -9.43 -14.71 9.40
CA ARG A 335 -9.21 -13.25 9.41
C ARG A 335 -10.21 -12.53 10.33
N ILE A 336 -9.85 -11.36 10.85
CA ILE A 336 -10.74 -10.53 11.70
C ILE A 336 -10.93 -9.12 11.11
N ILE A 337 -12.20 -8.71 11.00
CA ILE A 337 -12.62 -7.31 10.96
C ILE A 337 -13.07 -6.91 12.37
N GLY A 338 -12.44 -5.89 12.93
CA GLY A 338 -12.60 -5.48 14.34
C GLY A 338 -11.34 -5.71 15.19
N PRO A 339 -11.49 -5.92 16.52
CA PRO A 339 -12.73 -5.83 17.29
C PRO A 339 -13.25 -4.37 17.34
N ASN A 340 -14.37 -4.14 18.04
CA ASN A 340 -15.06 -2.85 18.07
C ASN A 340 -15.48 -2.37 16.65
N ALA A 341 -15.82 -3.32 15.76
CA ALA A 341 -16.26 -3.03 14.41
C ALA A 341 -17.73 -2.55 14.37
N PHE A 342 -18.07 -1.68 13.41
CA PHE A 342 -19.47 -1.39 13.06
C PHE A 342 -20.04 -2.39 12.02
N GLY A 343 -19.17 -3.24 11.47
CA GLY A 343 -19.49 -4.26 10.48
C GLY A 343 -19.12 -3.88 9.04
N LEU A 344 -19.70 -4.59 8.07
CA LEU A 344 -19.39 -4.44 6.64
C LEU A 344 -20.62 -4.59 5.73
N ILE A 345 -20.53 -4.05 4.51
CA ILE A 345 -21.54 -4.09 3.45
C ILE A 345 -20.85 -4.45 2.13
N ASN A 346 -21.50 -5.25 1.29
CA ASN A 346 -21.17 -5.45 -0.12
C ASN A 346 -22.46 -5.42 -0.96
N ASN A 347 -22.60 -4.37 -1.78
CA ASN A 347 -23.77 -4.09 -2.61
C ASN A 347 -23.68 -4.69 -4.03
N SER A 348 -22.65 -5.49 -4.33
CA SER A 348 -22.58 -6.25 -5.59
C SER A 348 -23.77 -7.21 -5.68
N ASP A 349 -24.45 -7.25 -6.83
CA ASP A 349 -25.71 -7.98 -7.03
C ASP A 349 -25.59 -9.49 -6.80
N ALA A 350 -24.37 -10.03 -6.91
CA ALA A 350 -24.08 -11.43 -6.62
C ALA A 350 -24.09 -11.77 -5.12
N VAL A 351 -24.01 -10.76 -4.24
CA VAL A 351 -23.79 -10.93 -2.79
C VAL A 351 -24.87 -10.26 -1.94
N ARG A 352 -25.12 -8.95 -2.12
CA ARG A 352 -26.12 -8.15 -1.37
C ARG A 352 -26.02 -8.27 0.17
N LEU A 353 -24.81 -8.18 0.70
CA LEU A 353 -24.49 -8.39 2.11
C LEU A 353 -24.58 -7.08 2.90
N ASN A 354 -25.34 -7.03 4.00
CA ASN A 354 -25.27 -5.98 5.02
C ASN A 354 -25.02 -6.59 6.40
N ALA A 355 -23.78 -7.02 6.64
CA ALA A 355 -23.30 -7.52 7.93
C ALA A 355 -22.86 -6.35 8.84
N SER A 356 -23.72 -5.32 8.99
CA SER A 356 -23.40 -4.10 9.72
C SER A 356 -24.56 -3.57 10.55
N LEU A 357 -24.27 -2.58 11.39
CA LEU A 357 -25.25 -1.82 12.17
C LEU A 357 -25.81 -0.59 11.42
N ALA A 358 -25.55 -0.45 10.11
CA ALA A 358 -26.11 0.64 9.30
C ALA A 358 -27.64 0.47 9.16
N PRO A 359 -28.46 1.49 9.49
CA PRO A 359 -29.92 1.39 9.36
C PRO A 359 -30.38 1.46 7.90
N GLU A 360 -29.80 2.39 7.13
CA GLU A 360 -30.08 2.62 5.71
C GLU A 360 -28.73 2.68 4.97
N PRO A 361 -28.32 1.61 4.26
CA PRO A 361 -27.12 1.63 3.45
C PRO A 361 -27.37 2.41 2.15
N PRO A 362 -26.36 3.08 1.55
CA PRO A 362 -26.46 3.60 0.20
C PRO A 362 -26.74 2.48 -0.81
N ALA A 363 -27.39 2.82 -1.92
CA ALA A 363 -27.64 1.90 -3.03
C ALA A 363 -26.32 1.40 -3.67
N SER A 364 -26.41 0.42 -4.57
CA SER A 364 -25.23 -0.08 -5.30
C SER A 364 -24.62 1.00 -6.21
N GLY A 365 -23.30 0.94 -6.36
CA GLY A 365 -22.49 1.81 -7.22
C GLY A 365 -21.00 1.62 -6.97
N ARG A 366 -20.18 2.63 -7.28
CA ARG A 366 -18.74 2.44 -7.55
C ARG A 366 -17.78 2.98 -6.48
N ILE A 367 -18.30 3.42 -5.34
CA ILE A 367 -17.52 3.94 -4.22
C ILE A 367 -17.24 2.83 -3.20
N GLY A 368 -15.97 2.49 -3.00
CA GLY A 368 -15.49 1.66 -1.90
C GLY A 368 -15.13 2.54 -0.70
N LEU A 369 -15.58 2.18 0.50
CA LEU A 369 -15.39 2.97 1.71
C LEU A 369 -14.82 2.16 2.88
N PHE A 370 -13.68 2.61 3.42
CA PHE A 370 -13.03 2.05 4.60
C PHE A 370 -13.01 3.09 5.73
N THR A 371 -13.34 2.66 6.95
CA THR A 371 -13.22 3.51 8.16
C THR A 371 -12.63 2.73 9.33
N GLN A 372 -11.91 3.44 10.20
CA GLN A 372 -11.47 2.96 11.51
C GLN A 372 -12.44 3.36 12.64
N SER A 373 -13.32 4.35 12.40
CA SER A 373 -14.32 4.80 13.37
C SER A 373 -15.75 4.48 12.89
N GLY A 374 -16.52 3.78 13.74
CA GLY A 374 -17.92 3.46 13.47
C GLY A 374 -18.82 4.69 13.36
N ALA A 375 -18.63 5.70 14.22
CA ALA A 375 -19.40 6.94 14.18
C ALA A 375 -19.16 7.74 12.88
N ILE A 376 -17.91 7.79 12.42
CA ILE A 376 -17.57 8.39 11.11
C ILE A 376 -18.11 7.54 9.95
N GLY A 377 -18.15 6.20 10.12
CA GLY A 377 -18.80 5.30 9.18
C GLY A 377 -20.29 5.61 8.98
N ILE A 378 -21.04 5.79 10.06
CA ILE A 378 -22.45 6.23 10.01
C ILE A 378 -22.56 7.57 9.27
N ALA A 379 -21.76 8.56 9.66
CA ALA A 379 -21.80 9.90 9.05
C ALA A 379 -21.52 9.87 7.54
N LEU A 380 -20.62 9.00 7.09
CA LEU A 380 -20.29 8.79 5.67
C LEU A 380 -21.38 8.04 4.91
N LEU A 381 -21.90 6.93 5.46
CA LEU A 381 -22.99 6.17 4.84
C LEU A 381 -24.25 7.05 4.69
N SER A 382 -24.69 7.73 5.75
CA SER A 382 -25.80 8.68 5.66
C SER A 382 -25.49 9.90 4.77
N GLY A 383 -24.21 10.27 4.62
CA GLY A 383 -23.76 11.34 3.72
C GLY A 383 -23.87 10.97 2.24
N LEU A 384 -23.43 9.75 1.89
CA LEU A 384 -23.55 9.15 0.57
C LEU A 384 -25.02 8.94 0.19
N TYR A 385 -25.81 8.35 1.10
CA TYR A 385 -27.23 8.06 0.89
C TYR A 385 -28.06 9.33 0.60
N ARG A 386 -27.91 10.41 1.40
CA ARG A 386 -28.57 11.72 1.16
C ARG A 386 -28.01 12.51 -0.05
N ARG A 387 -27.18 11.88 -0.86
CA ARG A 387 -26.67 12.40 -2.15
C ARG A 387 -26.94 11.42 -3.30
N GLY A 388 -27.72 10.36 -3.06
CA GLY A 388 -27.97 9.28 -4.03
C GLY A 388 -26.71 8.49 -4.43
N ALA A 389 -25.59 8.69 -3.73
CA ALA A 389 -24.30 8.12 -4.10
C ALA A 389 -24.31 6.60 -3.96
N GLY A 390 -23.79 5.90 -4.98
CA GLY A 390 -23.75 4.45 -5.00
C GLY A 390 -22.47 3.88 -4.37
N LEU A 391 -22.63 3.01 -3.39
CA LEU A 391 -21.57 2.31 -2.66
C LEU A 391 -21.37 0.91 -3.25
N SER A 392 -20.12 0.48 -3.49
CA SER A 392 -19.78 -0.91 -3.82
C SER A 392 -19.63 -1.74 -2.54
N THR A 393 -18.76 -1.27 -1.64
CA THR A 393 -18.31 -1.97 -0.44
C THR A 393 -18.07 -0.98 0.70
N PHE A 394 -18.54 -1.29 1.91
CA PHE A 394 -18.22 -0.51 3.12
C PHE A 394 -17.66 -1.42 4.20
N ILE A 395 -16.60 -0.98 4.88
CA ILE A 395 -15.99 -1.72 5.99
C ILE A 395 -15.60 -0.76 7.12
N SER A 396 -16.09 -1.05 8.32
CA SER A 396 -15.60 -0.45 9.56
C SER A 396 -14.71 -1.43 10.31
N ALA A 397 -13.39 -1.20 10.24
CA ALA A 397 -12.40 -2.09 10.84
C ALA A 397 -12.27 -1.95 12.37
N GLY A 398 -12.95 -0.97 12.98
CA GLY A 398 -12.82 -0.65 14.40
C GLY A 398 -11.36 -0.45 14.79
N ASN A 399 -10.91 -1.13 15.84
CA ASN A 399 -9.53 -1.09 16.33
C ASN A 399 -8.48 -1.54 15.29
N ARG A 400 -8.90 -2.16 14.17
CA ARG A 400 -8.04 -2.58 13.05
C ARG A 400 -6.96 -3.57 13.50
N ALA A 401 -7.35 -4.62 14.22
CA ALA A 401 -6.41 -5.56 14.82
C ALA A 401 -5.75 -6.52 13.81
N ASP A 402 -6.45 -6.88 12.73
CA ASP A 402 -5.95 -7.82 11.71
C ASP A 402 -6.10 -7.29 10.28
N ILE A 403 -7.35 -7.05 9.83
CA ILE A 403 -7.66 -6.45 8.52
C ILE A 403 -7.52 -4.93 8.58
N SER A 404 -6.99 -4.35 7.49
CA SER A 404 -6.51 -2.96 7.42
C SER A 404 -6.83 -2.27 6.09
N GLY A 405 -6.67 -0.95 6.02
CA GLY A 405 -6.84 -0.18 4.79
C GLY A 405 -5.84 -0.57 3.68
N ASN A 406 -4.67 -1.11 4.05
CA ASN A 406 -3.72 -1.68 3.09
C ASN A 406 -4.32 -2.89 2.37
N ASP A 407 -5.12 -3.70 3.06
CA ASP A 407 -5.74 -4.90 2.50
C ASP A 407 -6.85 -4.52 1.50
N PHE A 408 -7.62 -3.48 1.82
CA PHE A 408 -8.60 -2.93 0.88
C PHE A 408 -7.96 -2.23 -0.32
N LEU A 409 -6.79 -1.59 -0.17
CA LEU A 409 -6.02 -1.11 -1.33
C LEU A 409 -5.45 -2.24 -2.21
N GLN A 410 -5.24 -3.46 -1.67
CA GLN A 410 -4.86 -4.64 -2.47
C GLN A 410 -6.05 -5.25 -3.21
N TYR A 411 -7.23 -5.25 -2.59
CA TYR A 411 -8.50 -5.73 -3.17
C TYR A 411 -9.04 -4.76 -4.24
N TRP A 412 -9.30 -3.50 -3.88
CA TRP A 412 -9.85 -2.49 -4.79
C TRP A 412 -8.95 -2.17 -5.99
N TYR A 413 -7.68 -2.56 -5.97
CA TYR A 413 -6.79 -2.47 -7.13
C TYR A 413 -7.30 -3.29 -8.32
N GLU A 414 -7.86 -4.48 -8.09
CA GLU A 414 -8.37 -5.38 -9.14
C GLU A 414 -9.90 -5.46 -9.22
N ASP A 415 -10.62 -5.09 -8.16
CA ASP A 415 -12.09 -5.14 -8.08
C ASP A 415 -12.79 -4.30 -9.18
N PRO A 416 -13.57 -4.87 -10.11
CA PRO A 416 -14.25 -4.10 -11.16
C PRO A 416 -15.43 -3.27 -10.63
N ASP A 417 -16.01 -3.62 -9.48
CA ASP A 417 -17.19 -2.94 -8.94
C ASP A 417 -16.82 -1.60 -8.28
N THR A 418 -15.56 -1.42 -7.86
CA THR A 418 -15.06 -0.18 -7.21
C THR A 418 -14.17 0.65 -8.13
N ASP A 419 -14.56 1.89 -8.44
CA ASP A 419 -13.72 2.87 -9.15
C ASP A 419 -12.99 3.83 -8.20
N VAL A 420 -13.59 4.20 -7.06
CA VAL A 420 -13.04 5.18 -6.11
C VAL A 420 -12.91 4.57 -4.73
N ALA A 421 -11.74 4.74 -4.11
CA ALA A 421 -11.45 4.29 -2.75
C ALA A 421 -11.46 5.48 -1.77
N LEU A 422 -12.42 5.51 -0.85
CA LEU A 422 -12.50 6.47 0.26
C LEU A 422 -11.97 5.81 1.54
N LEU A 423 -11.01 6.43 2.23
CA LEU A 423 -10.47 5.91 3.48
C LEU A 423 -10.44 6.96 4.59
N TYR A 424 -11.25 6.76 5.63
CA TYR A 424 -11.06 7.43 6.92
C TYR A 424 -10.05 6.61 7.75
N LEU A 425 -8.89 7.20 8.01
CA LEU A 425 -7.76 6.55 8.68
C LEU A 425 -7.34 7.35 9.91
N GLU A 426 -7.33 6.72 11.08
CA GLU A 426 -6.69 7.29 12.28
C GLU A 426 -5.21 6.85 12.35
N SER A 427 -4.91 5.68 11.76
CA SER A 427 -3.59 5.05 11.63
C SER A 427 -3.38 4.44 10.24
N LEU A 428 -2.15 4.51 9.70
CA LEU A 428 -1.78 3.80 8.46
C LEU A 428 -1.32 2.35 8.70
N GLY A 429 -1.04 1.97 9.96
CA GLY A 429 -0.41 0.69 10.29
C GLY A 429 1.06 0.65 9.87
N ASN A 430 1.33 0.23 8.62
CA ASN A 430 2.66 0.28 8.00
C ASN A 430 2.66 1.38 6.91
N PRO A 431 3.33 2.53 7.11
CA PRO A 431 3.37 3.62 6.13
C PRO A 431 4.13 3.31 4.84
N ARG A 432 5.22 2.53 4.89
CA ARG A 432 5.98 2.10 3.69
C ARG A 432 5.06 1.29 2.78
N LYS A 433 4.37 0.28 3.34
CA LYS A 433 3.37 -0.53 2.61
C LYS A 433 2.16 0.29 2.18
N PHE A 434 1.59 1.12 3.05
CA PHE A 434 0.47 2.00 2.70
C PHE A 434 0.80 2.85 1.47
N THR A 435 1.95 3.52 1.46
CA THR A 435 2.34 4.40 0.35
C THR A 435 2.60 3.61 -0.94
N ARG A 436 3.32 2.48 -0.86
CA ARG A 436 3.54 1.57 -2.01
C ARG A 436 2.21 1.17 -2.65
N LEU A 437 1.21 0.83 -1.85
CA LEU A 437 -0.11 0.43 -2.31
C LEU A 437 -0.94 1.61 -2.80
N ALA A 438 -0.93 2.73 -2.08
CA ALA A 438 -1.62 3.95 -2.46
C ALA A 438 -1.13 4.49 -3.80
N ARG A 439 0.19 4.57 -4.05
CA ARG A 439 0.75 4.99 -5.35
C ARG A 439 0.36 4.04 -6.49
N ARG A 440 0.34 2.72 -6.25
CA ARG A 440 -0.08 1.72 -7.25
C ARG A 440 -1.59 1.83 -7.57
N THR A 441 -2.44 1.99 -6.56
CA THR A 441 -3.89 2.10 -6.74
C THR A 441 -4.28 3.47 -7.31
N ALA A 442 -3.70 4.56 -6.81
CA ALA A 442 -3.89 5.92 -7.33
C ALA A 442 -3.55 6.05 -8.82
N ALA A 443 -2.59 5.28 -9.34
CA ALA A 443 -2.27 5.28 -10.77
C ALA A 443 -3.43 4.82 -11.67
N VAL A 444 -4.36 4.00 -11.15
CA VAL A 444 -5.53 3.48 -11.89
C VAL A 444 -6.87 4.03 -11.40
N LYS A 445 -7.02 4.27 -10.10
CA LYS A 445 -8.28 4.56 -9.40
C LYS A 445 -8.08 5.64 -8.33
N PRO A 446 -8.93 6.67 -8.21
CA PRO A 446 -8.78 7.72 -7.20
C PRO A 446 -8.79 7.17 -5.76
N VAL A 447 -7.81 7.60 -4.95
CA VAL A 447 -7.69 7.23 -3.52
C VAL A 447 -7.84 8.51 -2.69
N VAL A 448 -8.97 8.67 -2.00
CA VAL A 448 -9.28 9.84 -1.16
C VAL A 448 -9.10 9.49 0.33
N VAL A 449 -8.37 10.31 1.07
CA VAL A 449 -8.02 10.02 2.49
C VAL A 449 -8.33 11.20 3.41
N VAL A 450 -9.12 10.91 4.46
CA VAL A 450 -9.24 11.73 5.66
C VAL A 450 -8.41 11.11 6.77
N LYS A 451 -7.35 11.81 7.20
CA LYS A 451 -6.58 11.46 8.40
C LYS A 451 -7.30 12.03 9.64
N GLY A 452 -7.72 11.15 10.56
CA GLY A 452 -8.15 11.52 11.92
C GLY A 452 -6.97 11.87 12.84
N ALA A 453 -7.25 12.47 14.00
CA ALA A 453 -6.27 12.72 15.07
C ALA A 453 -4.96 13.42 14.60
N ARG A 454 -5.08 14.54 13.88
CA ARG A 454 -3.94 15.31 13.32
C ARG A 454 -3.18 16.15 14.36
N HIS A 455 -3.91 16.66 15.36
CA HIS A 455 -3.40 17.63 16.34
C HIS A 455 -3.45 17.11 17.78
N SER A 456 -3.80 15.84 17.99
CA SER A 456 -4.04 15.29 19.33
C SER A 456 -2.77 15.06 20.16
N GLY A 457 -1.59 15.01 19.53
CA GLY A 457 -0.31 14.64 20.16
C GLY A 457 -0.28 13.21 20.74
N SER A 458 -1.34 12.43 20.51
CA SER A 458 -1.65 11.20 21.25
C SER A 458 -2.18 10.12 20.32
N THR A 459 -1.83 8.88 20.63
CA THR A 459 -2.30 7.70 19.90
C THR A 459 -3.82 7.54 20.04
N PRO A 460 -4.58 7.39 18.94
CA PRO A 460 -6.02 7.14 19.02
C PRO A 460 -6.33 5.84 19.81
N PRO A 461 -7.41 5.80 20.63
CA PRO A 461 -7.81 4.60 21.34
C PRO A 461 -8.00 3.39 20.41
N GLY A 462 -7.65 2.19 20.87
CA GLY A 462 -7.75 0.97 20.06
C GLY A 462 -6.57 0.73 19.11
N HIS A 463 -5.89 1.79 18.68
CA HIS A 463 -4.80 1.71 17.72
C HIS A 463 -3.42 1.71 18.36
N ALA A 464 -2.50 0.96 17.75
CA ALA A 464 -1.08 0.98 18.10
C ALA A 464 -0.33 1.84 17.07
N VAL A 465 -0.11 3.11 17.40
CA VAL A 465 0.64 4.06 16.56
C VAL A 465 1.57 4.89 17.45
N PRO A 466 2.89 4.86 17.24
CA PRO A 466 3.77 5.86 17.82
C PRO A 466 3.45 7.24 17.24
N VAL A 467 3.67 8.30 18.01
CA VAL A 467 3.32 9.68 17.59
C VAL A 467 4.26 10.15 16.46
N SER A 468 3.68 10.78 15.43
CA SER A 468 4.42 11.41 14.33
C SER A 468 5.42 12.42 14.86
N ARG A 469 6.65 12.43 14.34
CA ARG A 469 7.68 13.42 14.67
C ARG A 469 7.78 14.53 13.62
N ILE A 470 7.19 14.31 12.45
CA ILE A 470 7.07 15.30 11.37
C ILE A 470 5.67 15.96 11.37
N PRO A 471 5.52 17.21 10.86
CA PRO A 471 4.23 17.91 10.81
C PRO A 471 3.19 17.23 9.91
N ASP A 472 1.88 17.36 10.22
CA ASP A 472 0.79 16.82 9.38
C ASP A 472 0.76 17.42 7.96
N ALA A 473 1.27 18.65 7.79
CA ALA A 473 1.50 19.25 6.47
C ALA A 473 2.52 18.45 5.64
N THR A 474 3.62 18.01 6.25
CA THR A 474 4.61 17.12 5.61
C THR A 474 4.00 15.76 5.30
N VAL A 475 3.29 15.13 6.25
CA VAL A 475 2.60 13.85 6.02
C VAL A 475 1.62 13.97 4.84
N SER A 476 0.85 15.05 4.80
CA SER A 476 -0.13 15.32 3.74
C SER A 476 0.53 15.61 2.38
N ALA A 477 1.71 16.23 2.35
CA ALA A 477 2.51 16.39 1.11
C ALA A 477 3.06 15.06 0.59
N LEU A 478 3.59 14.21 1.47
CA LEU A 478 4.10 12.86 1.13
C LEU A 478 2.95 11.95 0.63
N MET A 479 1.75 12.06 1.21
CA MET A 479 0.55 11.39 0.70
C MET A 479 0.17 11.87 -0.71
N ARG A 480 0.20 13.18 -0.98
CA ARG A 480 -0.07 13.73 -2.32
C ARG A 480 0.97 13.29 -3.37
N GLN A 481 2.24 13.12 -2.98
CA GLN A 481 3.29 12.53 -3.85
C GLN A 481 3.00 11.05 -4.20
N ALA A 482 2.25 10.34 -3.36
CA ALA A 482 1.72 9.01 -3.60
C ALA A 482 0.37 9.00 -4.37
N GLY A 483 -0.09 10.15 -4.89
CA GLY A 483 -1.34 10.26 -5.63
C GLY A 483 -2.61 10.23 -4.77
N VAL A 484 -2.46 10.28 -3.44
CA VAL A 484 -3.59 10.34 -2.52
C VAL A 484 -4.22 11.73 -2.53
N ILE A 485 -5.51 11.77 -2.81
CA ILE A 485 -6.34 12.96 -2.69
C ILE A 485 -6.61 13.19 -1.20
N ARG A 486 -5.95 14.21 -0.64
CA ARG A 486 -5.82 14.40 0.79
C ARG A 486 -6.67 15.58 1.24
N VAL A 487 -7.83 15.28 1.82
CA VAL A 487 -8.88 16.26 2.19
C VAL A 487 -9.02 16.44 3.70
N ASP A 488 -9.64 17.54 4.12
CA ASP A 488 -9.66 17.98 5.51
C ASP A 488 -10.84 17.43 6.29
N THR A 489 -12.03 17.43 5.70
CA THR A 489 -13.25 16.96 6.37
C THR A 489 -13.84 15.69 5.76
N VAL A 490 -14.63 15.01 6.59
CA VAL A 490 -15.52 13.90 6.18
C VAL A 490 -16.46 14.33 5.05
N THR A 491 -16.92 15.58 5.08
CA THR A 491 -17.74 16.23 4.06
C THR A 491 -17.02 16.31 2.72
N GLU A 492 -15.79 16.82 2.69
CA GLU A 492 -14.97 16.90 1.46
C GLU A 492 -14.67 15.53 0.86
N MET A 493 -14.56 14.47 1.68
CA MET A 493 -14.34 13.11 1.17
C MET A 493 -15.55 12.56 0.41
N VAL A 494 -16.77 12.89 0.86
CA VAL A 494 -18.00 12.59 0.10
C VAL A 494 -18.07 13.48 -1.16
N ASP A 495 -17.79 14.78 -1.02
CA ASP A 495 -17.87 15.73 -2.13
C ASP A 495 -16.90 15.41 -3.28
N ALA A 496 -15.65 15.04 -2.96
CA ALA A 496 -14.67 14.56 -3.93
C ALA A 496 -15.02 13.16 -4.44
N GLY A 497 -15.46 12.24 -3.56
CA GLY A 497 -15.83 10.88 -3.93
C GLY A 497 -16.97 10.82 -4.97
N LEU A 498 -17.97 11.68 -4.83
CA LEU A 498 -19.05 11.89 -5.79
C LEU A 498 -18.51 12.26 -7.18
N LEU A 499 -17.70 13.33 -7.27
CA LEU A 499 -17.14 13.78 -8.55
C LEU A 499 -16.27 12.71 -9.21
N LEU A 500 -15.43 12.03 -8.42
CA LEU A 500 -14.45 11.08 -8.91
C LEU A 500 -15.07 9.73 -9.35
N ALA A 501 -16.27 9.40 -8.87
CA ALA A 501 -16.97 8.16 -9.22
C ALA A 501 -17.91 8.33 -10.41
N ASP A 502 -18.54 9.50 -10.55
CA ASP A 502 -19.62 9.74 -11.52
C ASP A 502 -19.22 10.63 -12.71
N GLN A 503 -18.03 11.27 -12.70
CA GLN A 503 -17.56 12.19 -13.76
C GLN A 503 -16.14 11.89 -14.26
N PRO A 504 -15.81 12.20 -15.54
CA PRO A 504 -14.48 11.98 -16.10
C PRO A 504 -13.44 12.96 -15.53
N LEU A 505 -12.17 12.56 -15.49
CA LEU A 505 -11.09 13.42 -14.99
C LEU A 505 -10.82 14.62 -15.93
N PRO A 506 -10.63 15.84 -15.38
CA PRO A 506 -10.38 17.03 -16.18
C PRO A 506 -9.00 17.02 -16.86
N ALA A 507 -8.97 17.49 -18.11
CA ALA A 507 -7.74 17.62 -18.89
C ALA A 507 -6.77 18.67 -18.31
N GLY A 508 -7.30 19.68 -17.63
CA GLY A 508 -6.55 20.82 -17.07
C GLY A 508 -7.41 21.67 -16.12
N PRO A 509 -6.93 22.85 -15.70
CA PRO A 509 -7.58 23.69 -14.71
C PRO A 509 -8.64 24.66 -15.27
N ARG A 510 -8.95 24.64 -16.58
CA ARG A 510 -9.80 25.65 -17.22
C ARG A 510 -11.29 25.37 -16.98
N VAL A 511 -12.01 26.27 -16.32
CA VAL A 511 -13.42 26.06 -15.93
C VAL A 511 -14.33 27.02 -16.69
N ALA A 512 -15.42 26.50 -17.26
CA ALA A 512 -16.56 27.31 -17.68
C ALA A 512 -17.59 27.36 -16.54
N ILE A 513 -18.15 28.55 -16.27
CA ILE A 513 -19.21 28.74 -15.28
C ILE A 513 -20.44 29.24 -16.04
N ILE A 514 -21.58 28.54 -15.91
CA ILE A 514 -22.86 28.89 -16.54
C ILE A 514 -23.97 28.83 -15.50
N GLY A 515 -24.98 29.69 -15.57
CA GLY A 515 -26.11 29.59 -14.63
C GLY A 515 -27.04 30.79 -14.64
N ASN A 516 -28.10 30.74 -13.82
CA ASN A 516 -29.17 31.75 -13.78
C ASN A 516 -29.05 32.75 -12.62
N SER A 517 -27.83 32.98 -12.13
CA SER A 517 -27.54 33.88 -11.02
C SER A 517 -26.12 34.43 -11.11
N GLU A 518 -25.98 35.71 -11.45
CA GLU A 518 -24.72 36.45 -11.46
C GLU A 518 -23.95 36.29 -10.13
N SER A 519 -24.59 36.51 -8.98
CA SER A 519 -23.95 36.45 -7.67
C SER A 519 -23.38 35.06 -7.34
N LEU A 520 -24.09 33.98 -7.68
CA LEU A 520 -23.62 32.61 -7.47
C LEU A 520 -22.52 32.24 -8.48
N GLY A 521 -22.58 32.79 -9.70
CA GLY A 521 -21.51 32.70 -10.70
C GLY A 521 -20.22 33.38 -10.23
N LEU A 522 -20.30 34.58 -9.64
CA LEU A 522 -19.16 35.32 -9.09
C LEU A 522 -18.53 34.61 -7.89
N LEU A 523 -19.33 34.11 -6.94
CA LEU A 523 -18.82 33.29 -5.82
C LEU A 523 -18.10 32.02 -6.32
N THR A 524 -18.62 31.39 -7.38
CA THR A 524 -17.97 30.24 -8.04
C THR A 524 -16.66 30.64 -8.72
N TYR A 525 -16.60 31.82 -9.33
CA TYR A 525 -15.41 32.35 -9.99
C TYR A 525 -14.28 32.66 -8.98
N ASP A 526 -14.59 33.34 -7.89
CA ASP A 526 -13.61 33.68 -6.84
C ASP A 526 -13.11 32.43 -6.12
N ALA A 527 -14.00 31.49 -5.80
CA ALA A 527 -13.61 30.18 -5.27
C ALA A 527 -12.68 29.43 -6.25
N CYS A 528 -12.95 29.46 -7.56
CA CYS A 528 -12.09 28.82 -8.56
C CYS A 528 -10.68 29.43 -8.55
N LEU A 529 -10.55 30.76 -8.44
CA LEU A 529 -9.24 31.41 -8.34
C LEU A 529 -8.52 31.04 -7.03
N ALA A 530 -9.22 30.96 -5.91
CA ALA A 530 -8.64 30.60 -4.61
C ALA A 530 -8.07 29.17 -4.57
N GLU A 531 -8.71 28.21 -5.23
CA GLU A 531 -8.22 26.83 -5.37
C GLU A 531 -7.24 26.63 -6.56
N GLY A 532 -6.83 27.71 -7.23
CA GLY A 532 -5.84 27.69 -8.31
C GLY A 532 -6.35 27.19 -9.67
N LEU A 533 -7.67 27.11 -9.85
CA LEU A 533 -8.31 26.87 -11.14
C LEU A 533 -8.28 28.14 -12.01
N ARG A 534 -8.62 27.99 -13.29
CA ARG A 534 -8.63 29.06 -14.30
C ARG A 534 -10.05 29.22 -14.83
N PRO A 535 -10.95 29.88 -14.08
CA PRO A 535 -12.30 30.11 -14.53
C PRO A 535 -12.33 31.12 -15.68
N ARG A 536 -13.30 30.97 -16.57
CA ARG A 536 -13.75 32.04 -17.47
C ARG A 536 -14.75 32.95 -16.75
N PRO A 537 -14.98 34.20 -17.24
CA PRO A 537 -16.09 35.02 -16.79
C PRO A 537 -17.41 34.22 -16.82
N PRO A 538 -18.23 34.24 -15.76
CA PRO A 538 -19.49 33.50 -15.72
C PRO A 538 -20.45 33.93 -16.83
N ARG A 539 -21.09 32.95 -17.48
CA ARG A 539 -22.23 33.18 -18.39
C ARG A 539 -23.51 33.16 -17.56
N ASP A 540 -24.01 34.34 -17.19
CA ASP A 540 -25.36 34.47 -16.67
C ASP A 540 -26.38 34.21 -17.81
N LEU A 541 -27.36 33.37 -17.51
CA LEU A 541 -28.52 33.03 -18.35
C LEU A 541 -29.76 33.85 -17.94
N THR A 542 -29.65 34.68 -16.89
CA THR A 542 -30.69 35.41 -16.18
C THR A 542 -31.65 34.53 -15.38
N THR A 543 -32.34 35.09 -14.38
CA THR A 543 -33.28 34.38 -13.50
C THR A 543 -34.51 33.78 -14.19
N ALA A 544 -34.74 34.14 -15.46
CA ALA A 544 -35.79 33.59 -16.32
C ALA A 544 -35.33 32.35 -17.14
N ALA A 545 -34.07 31.93 -17.02
CA ALA A 545 -33.51 30.80 -17.78
C ALA A 545 -34.28 29.51 -17.52
N THR A 546 -34.79 28.92 -18.60
CA THR A 546 -35.50 27.63 -18.57
C THR A 546 -34.51 26.46 -18.55
N PRO A 547 -34.95 25.24 -18.21
CA PRO A 547 -34.16 24.01 -18.41
C PRO A 547 -33.60 23.85 -19.84
N GLN A 548 -34.29 24.41 -20.85
CA GLN A 548 -33.84 24.39 -22.25
C GLN A 548 -32.58 25.26 -22.45
N ASP A 549 -32.55 26.47 -21.87
CA ASP A 549 -31.39 27.37 -21.94
C ASP A 549 -30.17 26.78 -21.22
N PHE A 550 -30.40 26.14 -20.06
CA PHE A 550 -29.38 25.40 -19.33
C PHE A 550 -28.78 24.24 -20.15
N ARG A 551 -29.60 23.48 -20.88
CA ARG A 551 -29.11 22.39 -21.73
C ARG A 551 -28.20 22.92 -22.83
N ASP A 552 -28.66 23.92 -23.57
CA ASP A 552 -27.96 24.39 -24.76
C ASP A 552 -26.67 25.15 -24.38
N ALA A 553 -26.69 25.94 -23.29
CA ALA A 553 -25.49 26.56 -22.74
C ALA A 553 -24.47 25.51 -22.20
N LEU A 554 -24.93 24.41 -21.61
CA LEU A 554 -24.06 23.31 -21.19
C LEU A 554 -23.46 22.57 -22.39
N ALA A 555 -24.24 22.32 -23.45
CA ALA A 555 -23.75 21.69 -24.67
C ALA A 555 -22.67 22.55 -25.37
N GLU A 556 -22.87 23.86 -25.44
CA GLU A 556 -21.89 24.82 -25.97
C GLU A 556 -20.60 24.83 -25.13
N ALA A 557 -20.72 24.89 -23.79
CA ALA A 557 -19.58 24.84 -22.89
C ALA A 557 -18.82 23.50 -22.97
N LEU A 558 -19.51 22.37 -23.12
CA LEU A 558 -18.89 21.06 -23.32
C LEU A 558 -18.16 20.96 -24.67
N ALA A 559 -18.66 21.60 -25.73
CA ALA A 559 -18.00 21.63 -27.03
C ALA A 559 -16.70 22.47 -27.07
N ASP A 560 -16.59 23.51 -26.25
CA ASP A 560 -15.47 24.47 -26.30
C ASP A 560 -14.12 23.87 -25.86
N ALA A 561 -13.18 23.65 -26.80
CA ALA A 561 -11.84 23.10 -26.52
C ALA A 561 -10.96 23.97 -25.59
N GLY A 562 -11.39 25.20 -25.33
CA GLY A 562 -10.82 26.16 -24.40
C GLY A 562 -11.29 26.03 -22.95
N CYS A 563 -12.09 25.02 -22.59
CA CYS A 563 -12.37 24.63 -21.20
C CYS A 563 -12.12 23.13 -20.97
N ASP A 564 -11.84 22.76 -19.72
CA ASP A 564 -11.55 21.39 -19.26
C ASP A 564 -12.65 20.81 -18.36
N ALA A 565 -13.51 21.66 -17.81
CA ALA A 565 -14.59 21.33 -16.88
C ALA A 565 -15.71 22.41 -16.94
N VAL A 566 -16.92 22.05 -16.50
CA VAL A 566 -18.07 23.00 -16.41
C VAL A 566 -18.68 22.96 -15.01
N ILE A 567 -18.93 24.14 -14.43
CA ILE A 567 -19.76 24.29 -13.22
C ILE A 567 -21.06 24.99 -13.63
N VAL A 568 -22.18 24.38 -13.26
CA VAL A 568 -23.54 24.89 -13.47
C VAL A 568 -24.05 25.47 -12.15
N THR A 569 -24.39 26.77 -12.11
CA THR A 569 -24.99 27.42 -10.95
C THR A 569 -26.51 27.56 -11.15
N ALA A 570 -27.31 27.08 -10.20
CA ALA A 570 -28.75 27.00 -10.33
C ALA A 570 -29.50 27.49 -9.07
N ILE A 571 -30.36 28.49 -9.26
CA ILE A 571 -31.43 28.88 -8.32
C ILE A 571 -32.79 28.56 -8.96
N PRO A 572 -33.90 28.50 -8.21
CA PRO A 572 -35.23 28.37 -8.79
C PRO A 572 -35.49 29.50 -9.81
N TRP A 573 -35.93 29.15 -11.02
CA TRP A 573 -36.29 30.13 -12.04
C TRP A 573 -37.68 30.71 -11.77
N VAL A 574 -37.97 31.89 -12.31
CA VAL A 574 -39.30 32.50 -12.23
C VAL A 574 -40.06 32.21 -13.52
N GLY A 575 -41.00 31.26 -13.48
CA GLY A 575 -41.91 31.00 -14.60
C GLY A 575 -42.90 32.15 -14.83
N GLU A 576 -43.57 32.18 -16.00
CA GLU A 576 -44.49 33.27 -16.40
C GLU A 576 -45.63 33.52 -15.40
N ASN A 577 -46.02 32.50 -14.63
CA ASN A 577 -47.06 32.57 -13.59
C ASN A 577 -46.56 33.03 -12.20
N GLY A 578 -45.26 33.27 -12.02
CA GLY A 578 -44.67 33.74 -10.76
C GLY A 578 -44.67 32.74 -9.60
N GLN A 579 -44.84 31.44 -9.90
CA GLN A 579 -44.77 30.34 -8.93
C GLN A 579 -43.70 29.33 -9.38
N ALA A 580 -43.05 28.67 -8.42
CA ALA A 580 -42.22 27.49 -8.67
C ALA A 580 -43.10 26.24 -8.71
N GLU A 581 -42.83 25.31 -9.63
CA GLU A 581 -43.71 24.15 -9.86
C GLU A 581 -43.13 22.86 -9.25
N SER A 582 -44.03 21.96 -8.82
CA SER A 582 -43.64 20.69 -8.21
C SER A 582 -43.07 19.73 -9.26
N GLY A 583 -41.75 19.77 -9.46
CA GLY A 583 -41.04 18.96 -10.45
C GLY A 583 -39.83 19.66 -11.08
N ASP A 584 -39.65 20.96 -10.84
CA ASP A 584 -38.60 21.80 -11.45
C ASP A 584 -37.19 21.15 -11.42
N GLY A 585 -36.81 20.54 -10.29
CA GLY A 585 -35.55 19.84 -10.14
C GLY A 585 -35.36 18.62 -11.06
N GLU A 586 -36.44 17.90 -11.39
CA GLU A 586 -36.37 16.73 -12.30
C GLU A 586 -36.21 17.15 -13.75
N VAL A 587 -36.94 18.20 -14.18
CA VAL A 587 -36.89 18.73 -15.54
C VAL A 587 -35.51 19.32 -15.84
N LEU A 588 -34.97 20.12 -14.92
CA LEU A 588 -33.60 20.64 -15.02
C LEU A 588 -32.56 19.51 -15.02
N ALA A 589 -32.73 18.49 -14.16
CA ALA A 589 -31.82 17.34 -14.15
C ALA A 589 -31.83 16.54 -15.47
N ALA A 590 -33.01 16.35 -16.08
CA ALA A 590 -33.13 15.70 -17.38
C ALA A 590 -32.47 16.52 -18.51
N ALA A 591 -32.65 17.84 -18.48
CA ALA A 591 -32.04 18.75 -19.44
C ALA A 591 -30.50 18.72 -19.36
N LEU A 592 -29.93 18.88 -18.15
CA LEU A 592 -28.48 18.86 -17.93
C LEU A 592 -27.84 17.52 -18.31
N ARG A 593 -28.48 16.39 -17.95
CA ARG A 593 -28.03 15.05 -18.40
C ARG A 593 -28.03 14.90 -19.92
N THR A 594 -29.01 15.47 -20.62
CA THR A 594 -29.10 15.36 -22.08
C THR A 594 -27.92 16.05 -22.76
N ALA A 595 -27.47 17.21 -22.26
CA ALA A 595 -26.25 17.85 -22.73
C ALA A 595 -24.98 17.06 -22.36
N ALA A 596 -24.87 16.60 -21.09
CA ALA A 596 -23.71 15.83 -20.63
C ALA A 596 -23.52 14.48 -21.37
N ALA A 597 -24.61 13.84 -21.79
CA ALA A 597 -24.58 12.58 -22.54
C ALA A 597 -24.36 12.74 -24.05
N THR A 598 -24.39 13.97 -24.59
CA THR A 598 -24.21 14.26 -26.02
C THR A 598 -22.97 15.09 -26.35
N GLY A 599 -22.46 15.86 -25.38
CA GLY A 599 -21.22 16.62 -25.52
C GLY A 599 -19.93 15.80 -25.30
N PRO A 600 -18.75 16.40 -25.55
CA PRO A 600 -17.46 15.80 -25.20
C PRO A 600 -17.33 15.50 -23.69
N ALA A 601 -16.69 14.38 -23.36
CA ALA A 601 -16.51 13.93 -21.98
C ALA A 601 -15.60 14.88 -21.15
N LYS A 602 -16.22 15.80 -20.42
CA LYS A 602 -15.62 16.69 -19.42
C LYS A 602 -16.44 16.62 -18.12
N PRO A 603 -15.84 16.81 -16.93
CA PRO A 603 -16.59 16.83 -15.70
C PRO A 603 -17.55 18.03 -15.63
N VAL A 604 -18.79 17.73 -15.26
CA VAL A 604 -19.85 18.69 -14.94
C VAL A 604 -20.16 18.59 -13.45
N ALA A 605 -20.25 19.72 -12.76
CA ALA A 605 -20.71 19.80 -11.38
C ALA A 605 -21.85 20.84 -11.26
N VAL A 606 -22.87 20.55 -10.46
CA VAL A 606 -24.00 21.46 -10.21
C VAL A 606 -23.88 22.07 -8.82
N VAL A 607 -23.96 23.39 -8.73
CA VAL A 607 -24.12 24.15 -7.49
C VAL A 607 -25.57 24.62 -7.43
N HIS A 608 -26.32 24.25 -6.40
CA HIS A 608 -27.73 24.63 -6.28
C HIS A 608 -28.09 25.19 -4.90
N VAL A 609 -29.08 26.09 -4.88
CA VAL A 609 -29.66 26.69 -3.67
C VAL A 609 -31.17 26.49 -3.71
N GLU A 610 -31.75 25.89 -2.67
CA GLU A 610 -33.20 25.65 -2.47
C GLU A 610 -34.01 24.96 -3.60
N ILE A 611 -33.38 24.50 -4.69
CA ILE A 611 -34.07 23.64 -5.68
C ILE A 611 -34.25 22.23 -5.09
N GLY A 612 -35.45 21.95 -4.60
CA GLY A 612 -35.86 20.63 -4.10
C GLY A 612 -35.81 19.54 -5.17
N GLY A 613 -35.51 18.30 -4.78
CA GLY A 613 -35.43 17.13 -5.66
C GLY A 613 -34.24 17.11 -6.64
N LEU A 614 -33.67 18.26 -7.03
CA LEU A 614 -32.63 18.35 -8.06
C LEU A 614 -31.43 17.43 -7.82
N ALA A 615 -30.88 17.39 -6.59
CA ALA A 615 -29.74 16.55 -6.26
C ALA A 615 -30.05 15.04 -6.37
N GLU A 616 -31.26 14.63 -5.95
CA GLU A 616 -31.73 13.25 -6.04
C GLU A 616 -32.01 12.88 -7.50
N ALA A 617 -32.67 13.75 -8.24
CA ALA A 617 -32.98 13.59 -9.65
C ALA A 617 -31.70 13.48 -10.51
N LEU A 618 -30.66 14.27 -10.23
CA LEU A 618 -29.36 14.18 -10.91
C LEU A 618 -28.62 12.86 -10.59
N ALA A 619 -28.79 12.31 -9.39
CA ALA A 619 -28.17 11.06 -8.95
C ALA A 619 -28.94 9.78 -9.32
N ALA A 620 -30.26 9.84 -9.52
CA ALA A 620 -31.12 8.68 -9.78
C ALA A 620 -30.91 8.01 -11.15
N ALA A 621 -30.18 8.66 -12.07
CA ALA A 621 -30.06 8.22 -13.46
C ALA A 621 -29.09 7.04 -13.66
N THR A 622 -29.58 5.81 -13.44
CA THR A 622 -29.65 4.73 -14.46
C THR A 622 -30.20 3.44 -13.85
N SER A 623 -31.41 3.49 -13.27
CA SER A 623 -32.22 2.28 -13.03
C SER A 623 -33.36 2.21 -14.06
N THR A 624 -33.04 1.79 -15.28
CA THR A 624 -34.05 1.26 -16.20
C THR A 624 -34.22 -0.22 -15.90
N ALA A 625 -35.43 -0.62 -15.47
CA ALA A 625 -35.76 -2.02 -15.23
C ALA A 625 -35.43 -2.90 -16.46
N ALA A 626 -35.00 -4.13 -16.20
CA ALA A 626 -34.41 -4.99 -17.22
C ALA A 626 -35.32 -5.18 -18.45
N VAL A 627 -34.89 -4.64 -19.60
CA VAL A 627 -35.45 -5.02 -20.91
C VAL A 627 -35.22 -6.53 -21.07
N PRO A 628 -36.27 -7.35 -21.34
CA PRO A 628 -36.12 -8.79 -21.44
C PRO A 628 -35.20 -9.13 -22.61
N ARG A 629 -33.98 -9.58 -22.27
CA ARG A 629 -32.88 -9.77 -23.21
C ARG A 629 -33.17 -10.99 -24.08
N VAL A 630 -33.73 -10.75 -25.28
CA VAL A 630 -34.08 -11.79 -26.26
C VAL A 630 -32.87 -12.71 -26.46
N THR A 631 -33.07 -13.99 -26.14
CA THR A 631 -32.04 -15.02 -26.15
C THR A 631 -31.64 -15.37 -27.58
N ARG A 632 -30.58 -14.73 -28.09
CA ARG A 632 -29.85 -15.23 -29.25
C ARG A 632 -29.22 -16.57 -28.87
N SER A 633 -29.80 -17.65 -29.37
CA SER A 633 -29.25 -19.01 -29.21
C SER A 633 -27.87 -19.13 -29.86
N ALA A 634 -26.98 -19.89 -29.22
CA ALA A 634 -25.70 -20.26 -29.81
C ALA A 634 -25.92 -21.21 -31.02
N PRO A 635 -25.04 -21.19 -32.04
CA PRO A 635 -25.13 -22.13 -33.15
C PRO A 635 -24.84 -23.56 -32.66
N ALA A 636 -25.74 -24.49 -32.96
CA ALA A 636 -25.57 -25.90 -32.65
C ALA A 636 -24.64 -26.60 -33.67
N ALA A 637 -23.94 -27.64 -33.22
CA ALA A 637 -23.14 -28.51 -34.08
C ALA A 637 -24.02 -29.35 -35.03
N PRO A 638 -23.53 -29.76 -36.22
CA PRO A 638 -24.33 -30.47 -37.20
C PRO A 638 -24.64 -31.91 -36.78
N GLY A 639 -25.92 -32.30 -36.86
CA GLY A 639 -26.42 -33.64 -36.53
C GLY A 639 -27.52 -34.10 -37.51
N ALA A 640 -27.53 -35.40 -37.80
CA ALA A 640 -28.23 -36.08 -38.89
C ALA A 640 -29.72 -35.73 -39.15
N ALA A 641 -30.11 -35.86 -40.42
CA ALA A 641 -31.44 -35.64 -40.99
C ALA A 641 -32.54 -36.62 -40.51
N ALA A 642 -33.83 -36.20 -40.64
CA ALA A 642 -34.91 -36.98 -41.29
C ALA A 642 -36.27 -36.24 -41.34
N GLY A 643 -37.09 -36.51 -42.38
CA GLY A 643 -38.56 -36.48 -42.30
C GLY A 643 -39.31 -35.18 -42.73
N PRO A 644 -40.40 -35.27 -43.52
CA PRO A 644 -41.13 -34.07 -44.02
C PRO A 644 -42.64 -33.97 -43.67
N GLY A 645 -43.16 -32.74 -43.70
CA GLY A 645 -44.59 -32.35 -43.81
C GLY A 645 -44.68 -30.81 -43.84
N ALA A 646 -45.32 -30.09 -44.76
CA ALA A 646 -46.60 -30.24 -45.49
C ALA A 646 -47.84 -30.00 -44.58
N ALA A 647 -48.78 -29.09 -44.89
CA ALA A 647 -48.86 -28.11 -46.00
C ALA A 647 -49.89 -26.98 -45.72
N GLY A 648 -49.90 -25.93 -46.57
CA GLY A 648 -50.97 -24.93 -46.68
C GLY A 648 -50.71 -23.57 -45.99
N SER A 649 -51.18 -22.43 -46.52
CA SER A 649 -51.80 -22.16 -47.82
C SER A 649 -51.73 -20.66 -48.23
N SER A 650 -51.66 -20.41 -49.55
CA SER A 650 -52.14 -19.25 -50.34
C SER A 650 -52.31 -17.83 -49.73
N GLY A 651 -51.84 -16.73 -50.36
CA GLY A 651 -50.96 -16.61 -51.53
C GLY A 651 -51.12 -15.34 -52.39
N GLY A 652 -49.98 -14.89 -52.96
CA GLY A 652 -49.86 -14.13 -54.24
C GLY A 652 -50.28 -12.63 -54.27
N PRO A 653 -50.04 -11.93 -55.40
CA PRO A 653 -49.18 -12.28 -56.55
C PRO A 653 -48.22 -11.15 -57.02
N VAL A 654 -47.10 -11.51 -57.69
CA VAL A 654 -46.52 -10.89 -58.92
C VAL A 654 -46.19 -9.36 -58.91
N THR A 655 -44.98 -8.85 -59.23
CA THR A 655 -44.17 -9.04 -60.47
C THR A 655 -42.70 -8.57 -60.28
N GLN A 656 -41.80 -9.02 -61.18
CA GLN A 656 -40.54 -8.39 -61.69
C GLN A 656 -39.60 -7.62 -60.72
N ALA A 657 -38.33 -7.97 -60.48
CA ALA A 657 -37.19 -8.36 -61.34
C ALA A 657 -36.24 -7.19 -61.72
N SER A 658 -34.95 -7.35 -61.35
CA SER A 658 -33.81 -6.47 -61.64
C SER A 658 -33.34 -6.58 -63.12
N PRO A 659 -32.38 -5.75 -63.60
CA PRO A 659 -30.97 -6.16 -63.46
C PRO A 659 -29.89 -5.06 -63.32
N ALA A 660 -28.69 -5.55 -62.99
CA ALA A 660 -27.35 -4.97 -62.88
C ALA A 660 -26.84 -3.97 -63.95
N SER A 661 -25.73 -3.26 -63.68
CA SER A 661 -24.37 -3.66 -64.14
C SER A 661 -23.28 -2.56 -64.18
N SER A 662 -22.03 -2.93 -63.84
CA SER A 662 -20.74 -2.26 -64.20
C SER A 662 -20.50 -0.81 -63.69
N THR A 663 -19.33 -0.15 -63.77
CA THR A 663 -18.00 -0.40 -64.39
C THR A 663 -16.89 0.22 -63.46
N ALA A 664 -15.64 -0.29 -63.40
CA ALA A 664 -14.38 0.25 -64.00
C ALA A 664 -14.04 1.75 -63.75
N ALA A 665 -12.78 2.22 -63.54
CA ALA A 665 -11.45 1.59 -63.35
C ALA A 665 -10.36 2.64 -62.91
N SER A 666 -9.11 2.19 -62.64
CA SER A 666 -7.82 2.95 -62.62
C SER A 666 -7.65 4.08 -61.56
N SER A 667 -6.46 4.56 -61.14
CA SER A 667 -5.01 4.34 -61.42
C SER A 667 -4.18 5.07 -60.32
N SER A 668 -2.90 4.89 -59.98
CA SER A 668 -1.87 3.82 -60.04
C SER A 668 -0.48 4.48 -59.88
N THR A 669 0.31 4.16 -58.84
CA THR A 669 1.79 4.29 -58.71
C THR A 669 2.19 3.62 -57.37
N ALA A 670 3.04 2.59 -57.20
CA ALA A 670 4.31 2.17 -57.82
C ALA A 670 5.50 3.10 -57.47
N SER A 671 6.73 2.66 -57.12
CA SER A 671 7.34 1.34 -56.75
C SER A 671 8.80 1.60 -56.29
N ALA A 672 9.63 0.75 -55.65
CA ALA A 672 9.65 -0.69 -55.30
C ALA A 672 10.42 -0.85 -53.92
N GLY A 673 11.00 -1.99 -53.47
CA GLY A 673 11.15 -3.35 -54.02
C GLY A 673 11.86 -4.34 -53.06
N GLN A 674 12.02 -5.58 -53.57
CA GLN A 674 12.81 -6.78 -53.15
C GLN A 674 13.93 -6.65 -52.06
N GLU A 675 14.32 -7.71 -51.32
CA GLU A 675 14.10 -9.17 -51.49
C GLU A 675 14.22 -9.99 -50.18
N ARG A 676 13.91 -11.30 -50.22
CA ARG A 676 14.14 -12.28 -49.12
C ARG A 676 15.01 -13.45 -49.61
N PRO A 677 16.01 -13.91 -48.81
CA PRO A 677 16.39 -15.32 -48.74
C PRO A 677 15.61 -16.08 -47.65
N THR A 678 15.70 -17.40 -47.66
CA THR A 678 14.88 -18.31 -46.84
C THR A 678 15.68 -19.09 -45.78
N GLY A 679 15.07 -19.31 -44.61
CA GLY A 679 15.15 -20.61 -43.94
C GLY A 679 16.05 -20.74 -42.70
N SER A 680 15.43 -20.72 -41.52
CA SER A 680 15.55 -21.78 -40.51
C SER A 680 14.32 -21.72 -39.60
N ALA A 681 13.96 -22.83 -38.94
CA ALA A 681 12.81 -22.90 -38.04
C ALA A 681 13.24 -23.48 -36.69
N ASP A 682 12.96 -22.75 -35.61
CA ASP A 682 13.17 -23.20 -34.23
C ASP A 682 12.02 -22.70 -33.33
N PRO A 683 11.27 -23.58 -32.63
CA PRO A 683 10.05 -23.17 -31.93
C PRO A 683 10.13 -23.21 -30.40
N VAL A 684 10.46 -22.09 -29.74
CA VAL A 684 9.95 -21.77 -28.38
C VAL A 684 9.70 -20.26 -28.24
N GLY A 685 8.44 -19.84 -28.35
CA GLY A 685 8.03 -18.47 -28.08
C GLY A 685 8.05 -18.16 -26.57
N ARG A 686 8.94 -17.27 -26.11
CA ARG A 686 8.89 -16.73 -24.74
C ARG A 686 7.69 -15.78 -24.63
N HIS A 687 6.59 -16.21 -24.03
CA HIS A 687 5.52 -15.31 -23.62
C HIS A 687 5.98 -14.43 -22.45
N ALA A 688 6.49 -13.24 -22.78
CA ALA A 688 6.38 -12.11 -21.86
C ALA A 688 4.88 -11.84 -21.61
N PRO A 689 4.47 -11.43 -20.39
CA PRO A 689 3.10 -11.03 -20.15
C PRO A 689 2.79 -9.80 -21.01
N GLN A 690 1.83 -9.94 -21.93
CA GLN A 690 1.33 -8.80 -22.68
C GLN A 690 0.79 -7.77 -21.69
N ARG A 691 1.15 -6.50 -21.89
CA ARG A 691 0.39 -5.40 -21.30
C ARG A 691 -1.06 -5.55 -21.82
N PRO A 692 -2.10 -5.33 -21.00
CA PRO A 692 -3.43 -5.15 -21.56
C PRO A 692 -3.36 -3.98 -22.56
N ASP A 693 -4.01 -4.11 -23.72
CA ASP A 693 -4.07 -3.05 -24.72
C ASP A 693 -4.96 -1.90 -24.20
N THR A 694 -4.33 -0.98 -23.45
CA THR A 694 -4.99 0.18 -22.85
C THR A 694 -5.20 1.30 -23.86
N ASP A 695 -6.01 1.03 -24.90
CA ASP A 695 -6.53 2.07 -25.80
C ASP A 695 -8.02 1.88 -26.13
N ALA A 696 -8.76 1.36 -25.16
CA ALA A 696 -10.21 1.52 -25.02
C ALA A 696 -10.56 1.53 -23.53
N GLY A 697 -10.79 2.71 -22.96
CA GLY A 697 -11.47 2.81 -21.66
C GLY A 697 -12.90 2.27 -21.77
N PRO A 698 -13.53 1.82 -20.66
CA PRO A 698 -14.94 1.45 -20.70
C PRO A 698 -15.76 2.63 -21.24
N ALA A 699 -16.60 2.36 -22.25
CA ALA A 699 -17.44 3.39 -22.86
C ALA A 699 -18.33 4.03 -21.78
N PRO A 700 -18.41 5.37 -21.71
CA PRO A 700 -19.09 6.03 -20.60
C PRO A 700 -20.58 5.74 -20.62
N THR A 701 -21.04 5.00 -19.61
CA THR A 701 -22.44 5.05 -19.15
C THR A 701 -22.79 6.53 -18.90
N PRO A 702 -24.00 7.02 -19.27
CA PRO A 702 -24.39 8.40 -19.01
C PRO A 702 -24.27 8.73 -17.52
N GLY A 703 -23.24 9.51 -17.17
CA GLY A 703 -22.83 9.71 -15.78
C GLY A 703 -23.86 10.50 -14.97
N ARG A 704 -23.95 10.17 -13.68
CA ARG A 704 -24.67 11.00 -12.71
C ARG A 704 -23.94 12.34 -12.58
N ILE A 705 -24.67 13.43 -12.41
CA ILE A 705 -24.05 14.76 -12.28
C ILE A 705 -24.06 15.14 -10.79
N PRO A 706 -22.90 15.29 -10.14
CA PRO A 706 -22.84 15.57 -8.71
C PRO A 706 -23.36 16.98 -8.39
N ALA A 707 -24.21 17.06 -7.35
CA ALA A 707 -24.87 18.27 -6.90
C ALA A 707 -24.38 18.72 -5.51
N TYR A 708 -24.03 19.99 -5.41
CA TYR A 708 -23.40 20.61 -4.25
C TYR A 708 -24.23 21.79 -3.72
N PRO A 709 -24.36 21.95 -2.39
CA PRO A 709 -25.17 23.01 -1.78
C PRO A 709 -24.43 24.35 -1.66
N ALA A 710 -23.19 24.44 -2.16
CA ALA A 710 -22.32 25.60 -2.04
C ALA A 710 -21.24 25.56 -3.12
N ALA A 711 -20.80 26.72 -3.61
CA ALA A 711 -19.87 26.83 -4.73
C ALA A 711 -18.48 26.29 -4.39
N GLU A 712 -17.99 26.63 -3.21
CA GLU A 712 -16.68 26.25 -2.66
C GLU A 712 -16.53 24.73 -2.59
N ARG A 713 -17.63 24.00 -2.34
CA ARG A 713 -17.63 22.53 -2.26
C ARG A 713 -17.46 21.88 -3.64
N ALA A 714 -18.20 22.34 -4.64
CA ALA A 714 -18.06 21.88 -6.02
C ALA A 714 -16.66 22.21 -6.57
N VAL A 715 -16.21 23.44 -6.35
CA VAL A 715 -14.90 23.93 -6.78
C VAL A 715 -13.76 23.16 -6.13
N ARG A 716 -13.81 22.90 -4.83
CA ARG A 716 -12.76 22.18 -4.10
C ARG A 716 -12.68 20.71 -4.51
N ALA A 717 -13.83 20.05 -4.73
CA ALA A 717 -13.87 18.71 -5.32
C ALA A 717 -13.24 18.69 -6.71
N LEU A 718 -13.58 19.65 -7.58
CA LEU A 718 -13.00 19.79 -8.92
C LEU A 718 -11.50 20.09 -8.88
N ALA A 719 -11.04 20.94 -7.95
CA ALA A 719 -9.63 21.27 -7.79
C ALA A 719 -8.80 20.05 -7.38
N GLU A 720 -9.29 19.22 -6.45
CA GLU A 720 -8.65 17.95 -6.11
C GLU A 720 -8.67 16.96 -7.30
N ALA A 721 -9.73 16.91 -8.09
CA ALA A 721 -9.75 16.12 -9.33
C ALA A 721 -8.74 16.61 -10.38
N VAL A 722 -8.54 17.93 -10.53
CA VAL A 722 -7.49 18.52 -11.40
C VAL A 722 -6.09 18.18 -10.89
N LYS A 723 -5.82 18.36 -9.59
CA LYS A 723 -4.55 18.04 -8.95
C LYS A 723 -4.20 16.55 -9.13
N TYR A 724 -5.17 15.65 -8.92
CA TYR A 724 -5.02 14.22 -9.16
C TYR A 724 -4.83 13.86 -10.65
N ALA A 725 -5.62 14.44 -11.56
CA ALA A 725 -5.47 14.19 -12.99
C ALA A 725 -4.09 14.63 -13.52
N GLN A 726 -3.56 15.75 -13.01
CA GLN A 726 -2.19 16.19 -13.28
C GLN A 726 -1.15 15.21 -12.72
N TRP A 727 -1.29 14.78 -11.45
CA TRP A 727 -0.41 13.77 -10.85
C TRP A 727 -0.40 12.46 -11.66
N ARG A 728 -1.58 11.97 -12.08
CA ARG A 728 -1.69 10.72 -12.85
C ARG A 728 -0.98 10.80 -14.21
N ARG A 729 -1.07 11.95 -14.89
CA ARG A 729 -0.30 12.23 -16.13
C ARG A 729 1.21 12.29 -15.87
N GLN A 730 1.64 12.85 -14.75
CA GLN A 730 3.05 12.94 -14.36
C GLN A 730 3.64 11.59 -13.92
N ALA A 731 2.85 10.74 -13.26
CA ALA A 731 3.25 9.42 -12.74
C ALA A 731 3.32 8.33 -13.83
N ALA A 732 2.72 8.56 -15.00
CA ALA A 732 2.81 7.66 -16.15
C ALA A 732 4.25 7.50 -16.70
N VAL A 733 5.13 8.46 -16.40
CA VAL A 733 6.59 8.34 -16.61
C VAL A 733 7.26 8.37 -15.22
N PRO A 734 7.39 7.21 -14.56
CA PRO A 734 8.03 7.13 -13.25
C PRO A 734 9.54 7.40 -13.36
N GLY A 735 10.10 8.04 -12.34
CA GLY A 735 11.55 8.09 -12.13
C GLY A 735 12.11 6.71 -11.80
N LYS A 736 13.42 6.56 -11.88
CA LYS A 736 14.15 5.35 -11.51
C LYS A 736 14.84 5.54 -10.16
N VAL A 737 14.79 4.53 -9.30
CA VAL A 737 15.80 4.41 -8.24
C VAL A 737 17.13 4.08 -8.94
N PRO A 738 18.24 4.79 -8.65
CA PRO A 738 19.51 4.49 -9.30
C PRO A 738 20.07 3.14 -8.86
N ASP A 739 20.46 2.33 -9.84
CA ASP A 739 21.36 1.21 -9.63
C ASP A 739 22.80 1.76 -9.60
N PHE A 740 23.39 1.86 -8.42
CA PHE A 740 24.80 2.22 -8.26
C PHE A 740 25.66 1.01 -8.67
N LEU A 741 26.02 0.94 -9.95
CA LEU A 741 26.80 -0.14 -10.55
C LEU A 741 28.32 0.06 -10.42
N ASP A 742 28.76 0.88 -9.47
CA ASP A 742 30.17 1.13 -9.16
C ASP A 742 30.54 0.54 -7.79
N ASP A 743 31.82 0.21 -7.59
CA ASP A 743 32.34 -0.35 -6.32
C ASP A 743 32.37 0.70 -5.17
N THR A 744 31.51 1.73 -5.21
CA THR A 744 31.46 2.81 -4.22
C THR A 744 30.45 2.57 -3.09
N ILE A 745 29.64 1.50 -3.20
CA ILE A 745 28.72 1.06 -2.15
C ILE A 745 29.10 -0.34 -1.65
N ASP A 746 29.44 -0.43 -0.37
CA ASP A 746 29.77 -1.63 0.39
C ASP A 746 28.64 -1.94 1.40
N GLU A 747 27.50 -2.39 0.88
CA GLU A 747 26.30 -2.73 1.68
C GLU A 747 26.62 -3.80 2.73
N ALA A 748 27.46 -4.79 2.39
CA ALA A 748 27.84 -5.88 3.29
C ALA A 748 28.74 -5.40 4.45
N GLY A 749 29.74 -4.56 4.17
CA GLY A 749 30.60 -3.96 5.19
C GLY A 749 29.87 -2.91 6.03
N ALA A 750 28.87 -2.23 5.48
CA ALA A 750 27.97 -1.37 6.23
C ALA A 750 27.07 -2.17 7.19
N ALA A 751 26.41 -3.23 6.72
CA ALA A 751 25.59 -4.13 7.55
C ALA A 751 26.41 -4.73 8.70
N ALA A 752 27.56 -5.35 8.40
CA ALA A 752 28.44 -5.93 9.41
C ALA A 752 28.93 -4.91 10.45
N ARG A 753 29.07 -3.63 10.07
CA ARG A 753 29.40 -2.55 11.03
C ARG A 753 28.20 -2.06 11.82
N ILE A 754 27.00 -2.05 11.25
CA ILE A 754 25.75 -1.77 11.98
C ILE A 754 25.52 -2.83 13.06
N ASP A 755 25.64 -4.11 12.72
CA ASP A 755 25.52 -5.23 13.66
C ASP A 755 26.54 -5.12 14.80
N ALA A 756 27.80 -4.82 14.48
CA ALA A 756 28.86 -4.61 15.48
C ALA A 756 28.66 -3.36 16.37
N LEU A 757 27.91 -2.35 15.91
CA LEU A 757 27.61 -1.12 16.66
C LEU A 757 26.34 -1.23 17.53
N LEU A 758 25.41 -2.11 17.15
CA LEU A 758 24.19 -2.46 17.89
C LEU A 758 24.46 -3.54 18.95
N GLY A 759 25.22 -4.58 18.59
CA GLY A 759 25.49 -5.74 19.45
C GLY A 759 24.34 -6.75 19.51
N PRO A 760 24.52 -7.86 20.26
CA PRO A 760 23.58 -8.99 20.28
C PRO A 760 22.30 -8.76 21.10
N ASP A 761 22.29 -7.75 21.98
CA ASP A 761 21.11 -7.32 22.76
C ASP A 761 20.99 -5.77 22.69
N PRO A 762 20.46 -5.22 21.59
CA PRO A 762 20.52 -3.79 21.30
C PRO A 762 19.36 -2.99 21.93
N ASP A 763 19.67 -1.90 22.63
CA ASP A 763 18.69 -1.02 23.30
C ASP A 763 17.59 -0.53 22.31
N PRO A 764 16.29 -0.81 22.55
CA PRO A 764 15.18 -0.37 21.70
C PRO A 764 15.07 1.15 21.46
N ARG A 765 15.71 1.98 22.29
CA ARG A 765 15.76 3.44 22.13
C ARG A 765 16.77 3.85 21.05
N GLY A 766 17.73 2.98 20.74
CA GLY A 766 18.81 3.21 19.80
C GLY A 766 19.95 4.09 20.33
N ARG A 767 21.06 4.09 19.60
CA ARG A 767 22.34 4.71 19.94
C ARG A 767 22.75 5.76 18.89
N PRO A 768 23.11 7.00 19.30
CA PRO A 768 23.80 7.94 18.41
C PRO A 768 25.26 7.49 18.20
N LEU A 769 25.75 7.60 16.98
CA LEU A 769 27.14 7.25 16.63
C LEU A 769 28.11 8.39 16.92
N GLY A 770 29.34 8.05 17.28
CA GLY A 770 30.47 8.98 17.32
C GLY A 770 30.87 9.51 15.93
N HIS A 771 31.65 10.58 15.88
CA HIS A 771 32.00 11.23 14.60
C HIS A 771 32.69 10.27 13.61
N ASP A 772 33.69 9.51 14.07
CA ASP A 772 34.38 8.52 13.22
C ASP A 772 33.52 7.29 12.90
N GLU A 773 32.65 6.85 13.82
CA GLU A 773 31.71 5.74 13.56
C GLU A 773 30.71 6.12 12.45
N ALA A 774 30.16 7.34 12.51
CA ALA A 774 29.29 7.88 11.48
C ALA A 774 30.04 8.11 10.16
N ARG A 775 31.27 8.64 10.20
CA ARG A 775 32.11 8.85 9.01
C ARG A 775 32.48 7.53 8.32
N GLU A 776 32.79 6.49 9.08
CA GLU A 776 33.11 5.17 8.51
C GLU A 776 31.88 4.55 7.85
N LEU A 777 30.71 4.56 8.52
CA LEU A 777 29.48 4.01 7.96
C LEU A 777 29.00 4.77 6.71
N LEU A 778 29.04 6.11 6.73
CA LEU A 778 28.71 6.95 5.58
C LEU A 778 29.71 6.75 4.42
N GLY A 779 30.98 6.52 4.73
CA GLY A 779 32.01 6.18 3.74
C GLY A 779 31.72 4.91 2.95
N ARG A 780 31.03 3.91 3.54
CA ARG A 780 30.59 2.69 2.85
C ARG A 780 29.55 2.94 1.74
N TYR A 781 28.97 4.13 1.66
CA TYR A 781 28.03 4.54 0.59
C TYR A 781 28.61 5.65 -0.29
N GLY A 782 29.92 5.89 -0.22
CA GLY A 782 30.63 6.99 -0.92
C GLY A 782 30.45 8.38 -0.26
N ILE A 783 29.69 8.49 0.84
CA ILE A 783 29.37 9.78 1.47
C ILE A 783 30.56 10.27 2.30
N THR A 784 31.42 11.04 1.66
CA THR A 784 32.68 11.54 2.24
C THR A 784 32.44 12.75 3.17
N VAL A 785 32.43 12.50 4.48
CA VAL A 785 32.42 13.55 5.51
C VAL A 785 33.84 14.05 5.79
N ARG A 786 34.07 15.37 5.75
CA ARG A 786 35.38 15.98 6.00
C ARG A 786 35.85 15.68 7.43
N PRO A 787 37.07 15.13 7.62
CA PRO A 787 37.58 14.79 8.94
C PRO A 787 37.68 16.04 9.83
N THR A 788 37.22 15.91 11.06
CA THR A 788 37.36 16.92 12.11
C THR A 788 38.35 16.39 13.16
N LEU A 789 39.49 17.05 13.34
CA LEU A 789 40.56 16.58 14.23
C LEU A 789 40.50 17.27 15.61
N PRO A 790 40.60 16.52 16.73
CA PRO A 790 40.67 17.12 18.07
C PRO A 790 41.86 18.05 18.27
N ALA A 791 41.62 19.17 18.93
CA ALA A 791 42.61 20.17 19.32
C ALA A 791 42.42 20.54 20.81
N PRO A 792 42.89 19.70 21.76
CA PRO A 792 42.80 19.98 23.20
C PRO A 792 43.68 21.15 23.66
N ASP A 793 44.69 21.50 22.87
CA ASP A 793 45.62 22.61 23.07
C ASP A 793 46.04 23.21 21.70
N ALA A 794 46.77 24.32 21.74
CA ALA A 794 47.17 25.05 20.54
C ALA A 794 48.23 24.32 19.69
N ASP A 795 49.09 23.48 20.30
CA ASP A 795 50.10 22.72 19.56
C ASP A 795 49.45 21.53 18.83
N ALA A 796 48.48 20.88 19.47
CA ALA A 796 47.61 19.89 18.84
C ALA A 796 46.76 20.52 17.71
N ALA A 797 46.29 21.76 17.87
CA ALA A 797 45.60 22.50 16.80
C ALA A 797 46.51 22.68 15.57
N VAL A 798 47.76 23.11 15.76
CA VAL A 798 48.75 23.27 14.68
C VAL A 798 49.11 21.93 14.05
N ALA A 799 49.35 20.88 14.85
CA ALA A 799 49.63 19.54 14.34
C ALA A 799 48.44 18.95 13.55
N ALA A 800 47.20 19.29 13.93
CA ALA A 800 46.00 18.97 13.16
C ALA A 800 45.94 19.76 11.84
N ALA A 801 46.20 21.06 11.86
CA ALA A 801 46.20 21.90 10.66
C ALA A 801 47.27 21.50 9.64
N ALA A 802 48.49 21.19 10.10
CA ALA A 802 49.57 20.67 9.27
C ALA A 802 49.22 19.33 8.57
N ARG A 803 48.37 18.50 9.18
CA ARG A 803 47.81 17.28 8.58
C ARG A 803 46.64 17.52 7.64
N LEU A 804 45.89 18.62 7.82
CA LEU A 804 44.65 18.94 7.11
C LEU A 804 44.86 19.86 5.90
N GLY A 805 45.98 20.57 5.86
CA GLY A 805 46.26 21.62 4.88
C GLY A 805 45.56 22.94 5.22
N TYR A 806 46.29 24.04 5.09
CA TYR A 806 45.75 25.40 5.21
C TYR A 806 45.03 25.85 3.91
N PRO A 807 44.00 26.71 3.99
CA PRO A 807 43.42 27.30 5.20
C PRO A 807 42.49 26.35 5.96
N VAL A 808 42.41 26.54 7.27
CA VAL A 808 41.59 25.73 8.20
C VAL A 808 40.55 26.57 8.94
N ALA A 809 39.57 25.87 9.51
CA ALA A 809 38.65 26.39 10.51
C ALA A 809 38.97 25.77 11.89
N LEU A 810 38.89 26.60 12.93
CA LEU A 810 38.87 26.17 14.34
C LEU A 810 37.44 26.35 14.87
N LYS A 811 36.86 25.31 15.49
CA LYS A 811 35.49 25.34 16.01
C LYS A 811 35.36 24.62 17.35
N THR A 812 34.39 25.01 18.18
CA THR A 812 33.98 24.27 19.39
C THR A 812 33.05 23.09 19.05
N THR A 813 33.15 21.98 19.78
CA THR A 813 32.11 20.91 19.78
C THR A 813 31.31 20.83 21.08
N ALA A 814 31.45 21.81 21.99
CA ALA A 814 30.72 21.85 23.26
C ALA A 814 29.20 21.85 23.04
N PRO A 815 28.43 20.93 23.66
CA PRO A 815 26.99 20.78 23.38
C PRO A 815 26.14 22.06 23.51
N HIS A 816 26.53 22.98 24.39
CA HIS A 816 25.81 24.24 24.64
C HIS A 816 26.18 25.38 23.66
N LEU A 817 27.21 25.19 22.82
CA LEU A 817 27.63 26.13 21.76
C LEU A 817 27.38 25.59 20.34
N ARG A 818 26.92 24.34 20.20
CA ARG A 818 26.51 23.78 18.90
C ARG A 818 25.35 24.60 18.33
N HIS A 819 25.40 24.84 17.02
CA HIS A 819 24.44 25.70 16.29
C HIS A 819 24.38 27.17 16.77
N ARG A 820 25.36 27.63 17.58
CA ARG A 820 25.47 29.02 18.06
C ARG A 820 26.74 29.71 17.55
N ALA A 821 26.88 29.77 16.22
CA ALA A 821 27.99 30.44 15.54
C ALA A 821 28.03 31.96 15.83
N ASP A 822 26.88 32.55 16.17
CA ASP A 822 26.71 33.94 16.62
C ASP A 822 27.51 34.28 17.89
N LEU A 823 27.78 33.28 18.74
CA LEU A 823 28.60 33.44 19.95
C LEU A 823 30.12 33.38 19.67
N GLY A 824 30.54 33.34 18.40
CA GLY A 824 31.96 33.31 18.05
C GLY A 824 32.66 31.98 18.36
N GLY A 825 31.92 30.87 18.49
CA GLY A 825 32.47 29.52 18.67
C GLY A 825 33.19 28.94 17.44
N VAL A 826 33.35 29.72 16.37
CA VAL A 826 34.01 29.35 15.12
C VAL A 826 34.97 30.46 14.69
N ARG A 827 36.12 30.07 14.14
CA ARG A 827 37.08 30.92 13.43
C ARG A 827 37.36 30.27 12.08
N LEU A 828 37.23 31.02 10.99
CA LEU A 828 37.33 30.56 9.61
C LEU A 828 38.52 31.21 8.90
N ASP A 829 38.91 30.65 7.75
CA ASP A 829 39.92 31.21 6.83
C ASP A 829 41.29 31.45 7.51
N LEU A 830 41.64 30.60 8.49
CA LEU A 830 42.92 30.65 9.19
C LEU A 830 43.99 30.10 8.23
N ALA A 831 44.83 30.99 7.69
CA ALA A 831 45.74 30.70 6.59
C ALA A 831 47.11 30.14 7.01
N ASP A 832 47.49 30.29 8.28
CA ASP A 832 48.82 29.94 8.80
C ASP A 832 48.79 29.56 10.30
N GLU A 833 49.92 29.10 10.83
CA GLU A 833 50.11 28.71 12.22
C GLU A 833 49.87 29.88 13.19
N ASP A 834 50.39 31.07 12.88
CA ASP A 834 50.28 32.24 13.75
C ASP A 834 48.82 32.71 13.88
N ALA A 835 48.06 32.69 12.79
CA ALA A 835 46.63 32.98 12.76
C ALA A 835 45.84 31.96 13.58
N LEU A 836 46.18 30.66 13.45
CA LEU A 836 45.54 29.60 14.22
C LEU A 836 45.84 29.70 15.72
N ARG A 837 47.09 29.98 16.11
CA ARG A 837 47.48 30.15 17.52
C ARG A 837 46.78 31.35 18.17
N ARG A 838 46.71 32.50 17.48
CA ARG A 838 45.93 33.67 17.93
C ARG A 838 44.44 33.33 18.09
N ALA A 839 43.84 32.76 17.04
CA ALA A 839 42.43 32.37 17.02
C ALA A 839 42.07 31.34 18.11
N TYR A 840 43.01 30.47 18.50
CA TYR A 840 42.85 29.52 19.60
C TYR A 840 42.79 30.24 20.95
N GLY A 841 43.75 31.13 21.22
CA GLY A 841 43.76 31.94 22.45
C GLY A 841 42.50 32.80 22.60
N GLU A 842 42.13 33.54 21.55
CA GLU A 842 40.87 34.31 21.52
C GLU A 842 39.63 33.46 21.82
N LEU A 843 39.57 32.23 21.29
CA LEU A 843 38.43 31.33 21.47
C LEU A 843 38.36 30.80 22.90
N THR A 844 39.50 30.50 23.54
CA THR A 844 39.53 30.08 24.95
C THR A 844 39.27 31.25 25.91
N ASP A 845 39.84 32.42 25.64
CA ASP A 845 39.68 33.60 26.50
C ASP A 845 38.24 34.13 26.48
N LEU A 846 37.55 34.01 25.34
CA LEU A 846 36.16 34.45 25.17
C LEU A 846 35.13 33.45 25.72
N LEU A 847 35.37 32.14 25.56
CA LEU A 847 34.32 31.12 25.74
C LEU A 847 34.61 30.08 26.84
N GLY A 848 35.84 29.98 27.37
CA GLY A 848 36.17 29.10 28.48
C GLY A 848 37.27 28.07 28.18
N LYS A 849 37.39 27.04 29.03
CA LYS A 849 38.54 26.13 28.99
C LYS A 849 38.45 25.14 27.83
N PRO A 850 39.57 24.71 27.22
CA PRO A 850 39.57 23.66 26.18
C PRO A 850 38.85 22.37 26.57
N THR A 851 38.88 21.98 27.84
CA THR A 851 38.16 20.80 28.36
C THR A 851 36.63 20.93 28.29
N GLU A 852 36.12 22.16 28.36
CA GLU A 852 34.70 22.51 28.28
C GLU A 852 34.30 22.80 26.82
N LEU A 853 35.16 23.50 26.08
CA LEU A 853 34.95 23.90 24.68
C LEU A 853 35.13 22.78 23.66
N GLN A 854 35.96 21.78 23.96
CA GLN A 854 36.35 20.72 23.03
C GLN A 854 36.70 21.26 21.63
N PRO A 855 37.78 22.06 21.48
CA PRO A 855 38.12 22.64 20.18
C PRO A 855 38.57 21.56 19.18
N VAL A 856 38.27 21.80 17.92
CA VAL A 856 38.61 20.91 16.80
C VAL A 856 38.98 21.71 15.55
N VAL A 857 39.86 21.16 14.72
CA VAL A 857 40.32 21.76 13.46
C VAL A 857 39.78 20.96 12.26
N GLN A 858 39.40 21.66 11.18
CA GLN A 858 38.90 21.08 9.93
C GLN A 858 39.37 21.91 8.74
N SER A 859 39.71 21.29 7.60
CA SER A 859 40.05 22.01 6.35
C SER A 859 38.86 22.85 5.86
N MET A 860 39.12 24.03 5.30
CA MET A 860 38.07 24.85 4.67
C MET A 860 37.43 24.15 3.45
N ALA A 861 36.14 24.37 3.23
CA ALA A 861 35.44 23.98 1.99
C ALA A 861 35.54 25.09 0.93
N PRO A 862 35.45 24.77 -0.38
CA PRO A 862 35.24 25.76 -1.42
C PRO A 862 33.96 26.57 -1.15
N ARG A 863 33.97 27.87 -1.48
CA ARG A 863 32.81 28.74 -1.27
C ARG A 863 31.61 28.26 -2.08
N GLY A 864 30.47 28.09 -1.41
CA GLY A 864 29.24 27.54 -1.99
C GLY A 864 28.02 27.94 -1.17
N VAL A 865 26.90 27.24 -1.40
CA VAL A 865 25.67 27.39 -0.61
C VAL A 865 25.62 26.30 0.47
N ASP A 866 25.40 26.70 1.72
CA ASP A 866 25.24 25.76 2.82
C ASP A 866 23.83 25.14 2.80
N THR A 867 23.79 23.82 2.71
CA THR A 867 22.56 23.03 2.65
C THR A 867 22.49 21.99 3.77
N VAL A 868 21.32 21.39 3.96
CA VAL A 868 21.08 20.36 4.96
C VAL A 868 20.35 19.19 4.29
N VAL A 869 20.88 17.99 4.48
CA VAL A 869 20.25 16.73 4.05
C VAL A 869 19.95 15.90 5.29
N ARG A 870 18.69 15.49 5.49
CA ARG A 870 18.32 14.58 6.58
C ARG A 870 17.49 13.42 6.05
N ALA A 871 17.67 12.23 6.63
CA ALA A 871 16.78 11.11 6.47
C ALA A 871 16.31 10.64 7.86
N THR A 872 15.04 10.28 8.01
CA THR A 872 14.48 9.82 9.29
C THR A 872 13.40 8.78 9.07
N ILE A 873 13.32 7.79 9.96
CA ILE A 873 12.19 6.85 10.00
C ILE A 873 11.12 7.43 10.92
N ASP A 874 10.02 7.90 10.33
CA ASP A 874 8.86 8.46 11.01
C ASP A 874 7.72 7.42 11.14
N PRO A 875 7.05 7.31 12.30
CA PRO A 875 5.99 6.31 12.51
C PRO A 875 4.71 6.50 11.66
N ALA A 876 4.46 7.69 11.12
CA ALA A 876 3.28 8.02 10.33
C ALA A 876 3.56 8.07 8.81
N ALA A 877 4.79 8.34 8.39
CA ALA A 877 5.16 8.41 6.96
C ALA A 877 6.14 7.33 6.48
N GLY A 878 6.86 6.64 7.38
CA GLY A 878 7.92 5.70 7.02
C GLY A 878 9.28 6.40 6.90
N ALA A 879 10.15 5.92 6.00
CA ALA A 879 11.45 6.56 5.79
C ALA A 879 11.29 7.80 4.89
N VAL A 880 11.67 8.97 5.42
CA VAL A 880 11.50 10.29 4.79
C VAL A 880 12.86 10.94 4.58
N LEU A 881 13.20 11.22 3.33
CA LEU A 881 14.32 12.06 2.91
C LEU A 881 13.89 13.53 2.92
N SER A 882 14.76 14.42 3.38
CA SER A 882 14.48 15.85 3.60
C SER A 882 15.64 16.72 3.17
N PHE A 883 15.35 17.87 2.58
CA PHE A 883 16.33 18.82 2.06
C PHE A 883 15.95 20.28 2.41
N GLY A 884 16.95 21.14 2.62
CA GLY A 884 16.77 22.59 2.80
C GLY A 884 18.10 23.35 2.80
N LEU A 885 18.05 24.68 2.92
CA LEU A 885 19.25 25.51 3.14
C LEU A 885 19.57 25.62 4.63
N ALA A 886 20.84 25.64 5.01
CA ALA A 886 21.25 25.69 6.42
C ALA A 886 20.87 27.00 7.12
N GLY A 887 20.67 26.94 8.44
CA GLY A 887 20.31 28.10 9.26
C GLY A 887 18.86 28.56 9.06
N ALA A 888 18.65 29.87 9.20
CA ALA A 888 17.34 30.51 9.28
C ALA A 888 16.29 30.11 8.21
N PRO A 889 16.60 29.83 6.93
CA PRO A 889 15.61 29.37 5.96
C PRO A 889 14.92 28.06 6.40
N SER A 890 15.68 27.05 6.80
CA SER A 890 15.11 25.79 7.31
C SER A 890 14.64 25.90 8.76
N GLU A 891 15.40 26.59 9.62
CA GLU A 891 15.18 26.62 11.07
C GLU A 891 14.04 27.54 11.52
N LEU A 892 13.87 28.70 10.86
CA LEU A 892 12.89 29.72 11.25
C LEU A 892 11.73 29.85 10.26
N LEU A 893 12.00 29.74 8.95
CA LEU A 893 10.98 29.85 7.91
C LEU A 893 10.36 28.50 7.51
N GLY A 894 10.90 27.38 8.01
CA GLY A 894 10.48 26.03 7.66
C GLY A 894 10.65 25.70 6.19
N ASP A 895 11.64 26.29 5.50
CA ASP A 895 11.89 26.09 4.07
C ASP A 895 12.64 24.79 3.78
N THR A 896 11.97 23.69 4.11
CA THR A 896 12.41 22.33 3.84
C THR A 896 11.40 21.60 2.95
N ALA A 897 11.92 20.72 2.11
CA ALA A 897 11.12 19.84 1.27
C ALA A 897 11.40 18.38 1.64
N HIS A 898 10.48 17.49 1.29
CA HIS A 898 10.52 16.08 1.67
C HIS A 898 10.16 15.15 0.51
N ARG A 899 10.70 13.93 0.56
CA ARG A 899 10.39 12.78 -0.31
C ARG A 899 10.39 11.49 0.51
N LEU A 900 9.77 10.44 0.00
CA LEU A 900 9.82 9.11 0.60
C LEU A 900 11.02 8.31 0.06
N VAL A 901 11.51 7.40 0.90
CA VAL A 901 12.57 6.44 0.57
C VAL A 901 11.94 5.11 0.11
N PRO A 902 12.47 4.44 -0.93
CA PRO A 902 13.57 4.87 -1.80
C PRO A 902 13.13 6.00 -2.75
N ALA A 903 13.96 7.04 -2.84
CA ALA A 903 13.76 8.16 -3.76
C ALA A 903 14.26 7.80 -5.17
N THR A 904 13.55 8.28 -6.19
CA THR A 904 14.00 8.21 -7.58
C THR A 904 14.89 9.40 -7.96
N ASP A 905 15.63 9.26 -9.07
CA ASP A 905 16.32 10.34 -9.79
C ASP A 905 15.47 11.63 -9.85
N ARG A 906 14.21 11.47 -10.26
CA ARG A 906 13.21 12.53 -10.35
C ARG A 906 12.78 13.06 -8.99
N ASP A 907 12.61 12.20 -7.98
CA ASP A 907 12.27 12.63 -6.63
C ASP A 907 13.39 13.52 -6.05
N ALA A 908 14.66 13.19 -6.26
CA ALA A 908 15.80 14.03 -5.84
C ALA A 908 15.85 15.37 -6.60
N ALA A 909 15.67 15.33 -7.93
CA ALA A 909 15.64 16.53 -8.76
C ALA A 909 14.48 17.49 -8.38
N GLU A 910 13.28 16.96 -8.14
CA GLU A 910 12.14 17.76 -7.69
C GLU A 910 12.28 18.20 -6.21
N LEU A 911 12.94 17.42 -5.35
CA LEU A 911 13.19 17.75 -3.94
C LEU A 911 14.01 19.04 -3.82
N ILE A 912 15.12 19.16 -4.55
CA ILE A 912 15.95 20.38 -4.59
C ILE A 912 15.16 21.59 -5.11
N ARG A 913 14.33 21.37 -6.14
CA ARG A 913 13.56 22.43 -6.81
C ARG A 913 12.30 22.86 -6.05
N SER A 914 11.93 22.19 -4.95
CA SER A 914 10.66 22.43 -4.22
C SER A 914 10.77 23.25 -2.93
N ILE A 915 11.97 23.63 -2.50
CA ILE A 915 12.15 24.67 -1.46
C ILE A 915 12.00 26.08 -2.06
N ARG A 916 11.45 27.05 -1.31
CA ARG A 916 11.22 28.42 -1.81
C ARG A 916 12.54 29.14 -2.12
N ALA A 917 13.61 28.82 -1.39
CA ALA A 917 14.95 29.36 -1.60
C ALA A 917 15.75 28.66 -2.72
N ALA A 918 15.15 27.70 -3.46
CA ALA A 918 15.81 27.01 -4.58
C ALA A 918 16.51 27.92 -5.62
N PRO A 919 16.02 29.13 -5.96
CA PRO A 919 16.72 30.04 -6.88
C PRO A 919 18.17 30.39 -6.48
N VAL A 920 18.51 30.31 -5.18
CA VAL A 920 19.89 30.52 -4.71
C VAL A 920 20.85 29.45 -5.26
N LEU A 921 20.37 28.22 -5.46
CA LEU A 921 21.14 27.10 -6.02
C LEU A 921 21.31 27.21 -7.55
N PHE A 922 20.34 27.80 -8.24
CA PHE A 922 20.33 27.95 -9.70
C PHE A 922 20.86 29.30 -10.21
N GLY A 923 21.44 30.11 -9.32
CA GLY A 923 22.00 31.43 -9.62
C GLY A 923 21.04 32.57 -9.29
N TRP A 924 21.37 33.36 -8.26
CA TRP A 924 20.55 34.47 -7.77
C TRP A 924 21.40 35.73 -7.62
N ARG A 925 20.88 36.88 -8.10
CA ARG A 925 21.57 38.19 -8.07
C ARG A 925 23.02 38.16 -8.61
N GLY A 926 23.31 37.29 -9.58
CA GLY A 926 24.63 37.16 -10.19
C GLY A 926 25.56 36.13 -9.52
N SER A 927 25.10 35.35 -8.54
CA SER A 927 25.81 34.13 -8.16
C SER A 927 25.80 33.12 -9.32
N ALA A 928 26.89 32.36 -9.46
CA ALA A 928 26.89 31.20 -10.34
C ALA A 928 25.96 30.09 -9.76
N PRO A 929 25.36 29.23 -10.61
CA PRO A 929 24.70 28.02 -10.15
C PRO A 929 25.67 27.10 -9.40
N VAL A 930 25.16 26.36 -8.42
CA VAL A 930 25.92 25.33 -7.71
C VAL A 930 25.82 23.98 -8.43
N ASP A 931 26.71 23.04 -8.08
CA ASP A 931 26.67 21.67 -8.56
C ASP A 931 25.47 20.90 -7.95
N THR A 932 24.31 21.08 -8.60
CA THR A 932 23.10 20.37 -8.23
C THR A 932 23.13 18.89 -8.60
N ALA A 933 24.01 18.45 -9.50
CA ALA A 933 24.14 17.03 -9.87
C ALA A 933 24.80 16.23 -8.73
N ALA A 934 25.90 16.74 -8.16
CA ALA A 934 26.52 16.16 -6.96
C ALA A 934 25.58 16.16 -5.75
N LEU A 935 24.67 17.13 -5.66
CA LEU A 935 23.63 17.18 -4.63
C LEU A 935 22.49 16.17 -4.87
N GLU A 936 22.03 15.99 -6.11
CA GLU A 936 21.08 14.94 -6.50
C GLU A 936 21.68 13.56 -6.18
N GLU A 937 22.96 13.31 -6.51
CA GLU A 937 23.66 12.06 -6.17
C GLU A 937 23.76 11.83 -4.65
N LEU A 938 24.14 12.85 -3.86
CA LEU A 938 24.19 12.74 -2.40
C LEU A 938 22.82 12.35 -1.80
N LEU A 939 21.74 12.98 -2.27
CA LEU A 939 20.39 12.68 -1.83
C LEU A 939 20.00 11.22 -2.13
N LEU A 940 20.43 10.70 -3.28
CA LEU A 940 20.18 9.32 -3.70
C LEU A 940 21.02 8.31 -2.90
N ARG A 941 22.30 8.60 -2.62
CA ARG A 941 23.16 7.79 -1.73
C ARG A 941 22.62 7.73 -0.29
N VAL A 942 22.16 8.86 0.25
CA VAL A 942 21.49 8.91 1.58
C VAL A 942 20.17 8.15 1.57
N SER A 943 19.41 8.20 0.46
CA SER A 943 18.20 7.40 0.31
C SER A 943 18.49 5.90 0.29
N ARG A 944 19.52 5.46 -0.43
CA ARG A 944 19.88 4.04 -0.57
C ARG A 944 20.27 3.44 0.79
N LEU A 945 21.18 4.10 1.52
CA LEU A 945 21.59 3.77 2.89
C LEU A 945 20.42 3.50 3.88
N VAL A 946 19.32 4.24 3.77
CA VAL A 946 18.16 4.16 4.69
C VAL A 946 17.05 3.23 4.17
N ASP A 947 17.14 2.74 2.93
CA ASP A 947 16.28 1.66 2.45
C ASP A 947 16.88 0.29 2.75
N ASP A 948 18.19 0.12 2.48
CA ASP A 948 18.94 -1.13 2.71
C ASP A 948 19.03 -1.50 4.20
N HIS A 949 19.25 -0.48 5.04
CA HIS A 949 19.44 -0.64 6.49
C HIS A 949 18.36 0.13 7.30
N PRO A 950 17.17 -0.48 7.56
CA PRO A 950 16.13 0.08 8.44
C PRO A 950 16.57 0.37 9.88
N GLU A 951 17.73 -0.15 10.29
CA GLU A 951 18.43 0.12 11.53
C GLU A 951 18.90 1.58 11.61
N VAL A 952 19.17 2.22 10.45
CA VAL A 952 19.59 3.62 10.30
C VAL A 952 18.39 4.57 10.45
N VAL A 953 17.84 4.59 11.66
CA VAL A 953 16.60 5.32 12.01
C VAL A 953 16.69 6.84 11.86
N SER A 954 17.89 7.43 11.81
CA SER A 954 18.08 8.82 11.35
C SER A 954 19.51 9.15 10.93
N VAL A 955 19.64 9.90 9.83
CA VAL A 955 20.88 10.54 9.33
C VAL A 955 20.62 12.05 9.21
N ALA A 956 21.60 12.87 9.59
CA ALA A 956 21.61 14.30 9.25
C ALA A 956 23.03 14.74 8.85
N LEU A 957 23.15 15.28 7.64
CA LEU A 957 24.35 15.89 7.08
C LEU A 957 24.18 17.41 7.11
N GLU A 958 25.03 18.09 7.89
CA GLU A 958 24.83 19.48 8.28
C GLU A 958 26.14 20.15 8.75
N PRO A 959 26.58 21.26 8.13
CA PRO A 959 26.18 21.73 6.80
C PRO A 959 26.80 20.86 5.68
N VAL A 960 26.14 20.86 4.53
CA VAL A 960 26.63 20.34 3.25
C VAL A 960 26.86 21.53 2.33
N VAL A 961 28.12 21.87 2.08
CA VAL A 961 28.52 22.99 1.23
C VAL A 961 28.47 22.55 -0.23
N VAL A 962 27.66 23.22 -1.04
CA VAL A 962 27.55 22.95 -2.48
C VAL A 962 28.12 24.13 -3.26
N ALA A 963 29.32 23.95 -3.81
CA ALA A 963 30.00 24.93 -4.65
C ALA A 963 29.68 24.69 -6.14
N THR A 964 30.25 25.49 -7.03
CA THR A 964 29.98 25.46 -8.49
C THR A 964 30.42 24.17 -9.21
N GLN A 965 31.36 23.43 -8.64
CA GLN A 965 31.98 22.23 -9.24
C GLN A 965 32.35 21.15 -8.20
N SER A 966 31.80 21.25 -6.98
CA SER A 966 32.11 20.30 -5.89
C SER A 966 31.11 20.40 -4.74
N LEU A 967 30.76 19.25 -4.16
CA LEU A 967 30.05 19.16 -2.89
C LEU A 967 31.03 18.82 -1.75
N THR A 968 30.74 19.26 -0.52
CA THR A 968 31.53 18.89 0.68
C THR A 968 30.66 18.83 1.92
N VAL A 969 30.58 17.65 2.55
CA VAL A 969 29.88 17.43 3.83
C VAL A 969 30.82 17.81 4.99
N LEU A 970 30.50 18.86 5.75
CA LEU A 970 31.33 19.34 6.87
C LEU A 970 30.96 18.72 8.22
N GLY A 971 29.73 18.24 8.38
CA GLY A 971 29.26 17.58 9.59
C GLY A 971 28.23 16.51 9.27
N ALA A 972 28.22 15.46 10.09
CA ALA A 972 27.26 14.38 10.00
C ALA A 972 26.93 13.84 11.39
N SER A 973 25.69 13.39 11.54
CA SER A 973 25.22 12.62 12.70
C SER A 973 24.34 11.47 12.22
N VAL A 974 24.50 10.32 12.86
CA VAL A 974 23.75 9.09 12.56
C VAL A 974 23.29 8.49 13.87
N ARG A 975 22.07 7.93 13.88
CA ARG A 975 21.55 7.14 15.00
C ARG A 975 21.09 5.80 14.48
N LEU A 976 21.58 4.73 15.11
CA LEU A 976 21.11 3.37 14.88
C LEU A 976 20.06 2.99 15.94
N ALA A 977 19.18 2.06 15.63
CA ALA A 977 18.32 1.37 16.58
C ALA A 977 18.03 -0.05 16.06
N PRO A 978 17.49 -0.97 16.90
CA PRO A 978 16.99 -2.24 16.40
C PRO A 978 15.97 -1.99 15.27
N PRO A 979 15.96 -2.80 14.21
CA PRO A 979 15.09 -2.52 13.08
C PRO A 979 13.62 -2.66 13.49
N PRO A 980 12.74 -1.72 13.11
CA PRO A 980 11.31 -1.96 13.21
C PRO A 980 10.99 -3.20 12.36
N ALA A 981 10.23 -4.16 12.92
CA ALA A 981 10.01 -5.45 12.29
C ALA A 981 9.63 -5.29 10.80
N ARG A 982 10.46 -5.87 9.90
CA ARG A 982 10.29 -5.79 8.43
C ARG A 982 8.91 -6.37 8.05
N THR A 983 7.97 -5.46 7.81
CA THR A 983 6.51 -5.71 7.68
C THR A 983 5.96 -5.26 6.32
N ASP A 984 6.86 -4.90 5.39
CA ASP A 984 6.61 -4.34 4.06
C ASP A 984 6.97 -5.30 2.91
N LEU A 985 7.85 -6.27 3.16
CA LEU A 985 8.28 -7.33 2.22
C LEU A 985 8.25 -8.75 2.84
N GLY A 986 7.69 -8.91 4.04
CA GLY A 986 7.65 -10.19 4.77
C GLY A 986 6.24 -10.56 5.25
N PRO A 987 6.10 -11.71 5.93
CA PRO A 987 4.86 -12.11 6.59
C PRO A 987 4.35 -11.06 7.59
N ARG A 988 3.06 -11.13 7.95
CA ARG A 988 2.50 -10.33 9.03
C ARG A 988 3.00 -10.89 10.36
N ARG A 989 4.13 -10.41 10.88
CA ARG A 989 4.36 -10.51 12.33
C ARG A 989 3.16 -9.88 13.06
N LEU A 990 2.73 -10.50 14.16
CA LEU A 990 1.98 -9.76 15.18
C LEU A 990 2.90 -8.62 15.66
N PRO A 991 2.38 -7.43 16.04
CA PRO A 991 3.24 -6.42 16.61
C PRO A 991 3.84 -6.94 17.91
N ASN A 992 5.18 -6.95 18.02
CA ASN A 992 5.85 -7.02 19.32
C ASN A 992 5.64 -5.66 20.01
N TYR A 993 5.47 -5.66 21.33
CA TYR A 993 4.99 -4.50 22.12
C TYR A 993 5.82 -4.29 23.39
#